data_AF-A0A2E6VFK4-F1
#
_entry.id   AF-A0A2E6VFK4-F1
#
_cell.length_a   1.000
_cell.length_b   1.000
_cell.length_c   1.000
_cell.angle_alpha   90.00
_cell.angle_beta   90.00
_cell.angle_gamma   90.00
#
_symmetry.space_group_name_H-M   'P 1'
#
loop_
_entity.id
_entity.type
_entity.pdbx_description
1 polymer ?
#
loop_
_entity_poly.entity_id
_entity_poly.type
_entity_poly.pdbx_seq_one_letter_code
_entity_poly.pdbx_strand_id
1 'polypeptide(L)'
;MTWTEWFIFLLILQIIHGLGTWKLYVKAGRQAWEAFVPVYNAVILMKIISRPWWWVILMFLPIVNLIMIPAAWVETARAFGKDSKLDALICIVTLGFYLYYLNYVEDVKYIENRQLKPKTSAGEWITSILFAIVAATIVHTYFFQPFVIPSSSLEKSLLVGDFLIVSKIHYGARAPMTTVAAPMVHDTIPKLGTKSYLFSDNYDERNTSWKNKLQLPYFRLPGFENVERNDIVVFNQPADTLLDMNDFNPDRNYYKPIDKKTNLVKRCVATPGDTLEIRDGYVFINGKQNVLPPRSHLQFSYKLTLKKPISSASEERMFYNMLDKADIDDGFRINADGTFYLAAASDEAVKKLRVQPNVASVERVTQEKGISGNVFPRDNYHNDWNTDYFGPLWIPKAGATVALDKTNIGLYKRAIGEYEGNKVVTRGDEIYINDKLATSYTFKQDYYWMMGDNRNNSIDSRYWGFVPYDHIFGKPVFIWMSIDGLMKGGIKNWKFRWDRIFTTVSGSGKSTSYFIPFLFLLLVIYLVNKWLKKKKLDENEKISGTTAVYASINDRVKAVLIDSLILLIFMYAFSVLFSFLGNVPNNIKVVSWVLIFLLYDPLMTAFNGGTIGHSAANITVRRSNNIDKNIAFPNAMLRFLLKSLLGWISLISISFSDNKTAIHDKAVNSVVIKKE
;
A
#
# COMPACT_ATOMS: atom_id res chain seq x y z
N MET A 1 -4.33 22.29 -15.36
CA MET A 1 -3.58 23.54 -15.52
C MET A 1 -2.22 23.15 -16.06
N THR A 2 -1.63 23.95 -16.95
CA THR A 2 -0.25 23.77 -17.41
C THR A 2 0.74 24.07 -16.30
N TRP A 3 2.02 23.72 -16.47
CA TRP A 3 3.08 24.11 -15.54
C TRP A 3 3.15 25.63 -15.34
N THR A 4 2.97 26.40 -16.41
CA THR A 4 2.96 27.87 -16.37
C THR A 4 1.79 28.40 -15.56
N GLU A 5 0.58 27.85 -15.75
CA GLU A 5 -0.60 28.23 -14.97
C GLU A 5 -0.43 27.90 -13.48
N TRP A 6 0.13 26.73 -13.16
CA TRP A 6 0.45 26.36 -11.78
C TRP A 6 1.50 27.26 -11.16
N PHE A 7 2.53 27.64 -11.92
CA PHE A 7 3.55 28.58 -11.46
C PHE A 7 2.94 29.94 -11.12
N ILE A 8 2.09 30.49 -12.00
CA ILE A 8 1.37 31.76 -11.75
C ILE A 8 0.47 31.63 -10.51
N PHE A 9 -0.27 30.53 -10.39
CA PHE A 9 -1.11 30.28 -9.22
C PHE A 9 -0.33 30.25 -7.91
N LEU A 10 0.84 29.58 -7.90
CA LEU A 10 1.73 29.55 -6.73
C LEU A 10 2.30 30.94 -6.40
N LEU A 11 2.62 31.77 -7.40
CA LEU A 11 3.03 33.16 -7.17
C LEU A 11 1.91 34.00 -6.54
N ILE A 12 0.66 33.82 -6.97
CA ILE A 12 -0.49 34.48 -6.36
C ILE A 12 -0.65 34.04 -4.90
N LEU A 13 -0.60 32.74 -4.61
CA LEU A 13 -0.65 32.21 -3.25
C LEU A 13 0.47 32.78 -2.37
N GLN A 14 1.66 32.95 -2.94
CA GLN A 14 2.80 33.53 -2.27
C GLN A 14 2.59 35.00 -1.91
N ILE A 15 1.99 35.80 -2.79
CA ILE A 15 1.62 37.19 -2.50
C ILE A 15 0.58 37.23 -1.36
N ILE A 16 -0.44 36.37 -1.43
CA ILE A 16 -1.46 36.24 -0.36
C ILE A 16 -0.80 35.86 0.97
N HIS A 17 0.16 34.94 0.97
CA HIS A 17 0.90 34.58 2.18
C HIS A 17 1.74 35.75 2.71
N GLY A 18 2.46 36.46 1.84
CA GLY A 18 3.26 37.63 2.20
C GLY A 18 2.41 38.74 2.83
N LEU A 19 1.26 39.06 2.22
CA LEU A 19 0.30 40.04 2.75
C LEU A 19 -0.22 39.66 4.14
N GLY A 20 -0.34 38.36 4.43
CA GLY A 20 -0.79 37.85 5.73
C GLY A 20 0.29 37.80 6.82
N THR A 21 1.57 37.99 6.49
CA THR A 21 2.68 37.70 7.41
C THR A 21 3.76 38.77 7.48
N TRP A 22 3.84 39.73 6.55
CA TRP A 22 4.95 40.68 6.48
C TRP A 22 5.17 41.53 7.75
N LYS A 23 4.11 41.93 8.47
CA LYS A 23 4.27 42.66 9.75
C LYS A 23 4.75 41.74 10.86
N LEU A 24 4.36 40.47 10.85
CA LEU A 24 4.91 39.46 11.75
C LEU A 24 6.43 39.29 11.53
N TYR A 25 6.90 39.32 10.28
CA TYR A 25 8.34 39.30 9.97
C TYR A 25 9.03 40.52 10.59
N VAL A 26 8.47 41.73 10.41
CA VAL A 26 9.00 42.95 11.03
C VAL A 26 9.05 42.84 12.56
N LYS A 27 7.98 42.32 13.19
CA LYS A 27 7.93 42.06 14.64
C LYS A 27 8.97 41.04 15.11
N ALA A 28 9.44 40.17 14.22
CA ALA A 28 10.52 39.20 14.47
C ALA A 28 11.92 39.73 14.08
N GLY A 29 12.06 41.03 13.82
CA GLY A 29 13.35 41.66 13.46
C GLY A 29 13.80 41.39 12.01
N ARG A 30 12.88 41.04 11.12
CA ARG A 30 13.12 40.77 9.69
C ARG A 30 12.61 41.90 8.79
N GLN A 31 13.07 41.95 7.54
CA GLN A 31 12.63 43.00 6.61
C GLN A 31 11.32 42.59 5.94
N ALA A 32 10.43 43.56 5.68
CA ALA A 32 9.08 43.28 5.16
C ALA A 32 9.08 42.55 3.80
N TRP A 33 10.00 42.91 2.90
CA TRP A 33 10.09 42.30 1.57
C TRP A 33 10.47 40.80 1.64
N GLU A 34 11.12 40.36 2.72
CA GLU A 34 11.52 38.96 2.90
C GLU A 34 10.29 38.03 2.94
N ALA A 35 9.11 38.53 3.31
CA ALA A 35 7.87 37.76 3.33
C ALA A 35 7.31 37.46 1.92
N PHE A 36 7.72 38.20 0.90
CA PHE A 36 7.15 38.12 -0.45
C PHE A 36 8.02 37.32 -1.42
N VAL A 37 9.34 37.22 -1.20
CA VAL A 37 10.24 36.50 -2.11
C VAL A 37 9.99 34.99 -2.03
N PRO A 38 9.57 34.32 -3.12
CA PRO A 38 9.29 32.88 -3.12
C PRO A 38 10.49 32.07 -2.63
N VAL A 39 10.22 30.99 -1.87
CA VAL A 39 11.21 30.10 -1.25
C VAL A 39 12.04 30.77 -0.15
N TYR A 40 12.59 31.96 -0.38
CA TYR A 40 13.35 32.70 0.62
C TYR A 40 12.48 33.03 1.84
N ASN A 41 11.23 33.47 1.62
CA ASN A 41 10.29 33.70 2.72
C ASN A 41 10.08 32.44 3.55
N ALA A 42 9.92 31.27 2.94
CA ALA A 42 9.70 30.02 3.66
C ALA A 42 10.93 29.65 4.50
N VAL A 43 12.14 29.86 3.99
CA VAL A 43 13.39 29.67 4.75
C VAL A 43 13.48 30.62 5.94
N ILE A 44 13.14 31.90 5.76
CA ILE A 44 13.10 32.89 6.85
C ILE A 44 12.01 32.55 7.85
N LEU A 45 10.82 32.13 7.39
CA LEU A 45 9.73 31.68 8.25
C LEU A 45 10.19 30.53 9.14
N MET A 46 10.89 29.53 8.58
CA MET A 46 11.43 28.42 9.38
C MET A 46 12.36 28.93 10.50
N LYS A 47 13.18 29.95 10.24
CA LYS A 47 14.01 30.58 11.28
C LYS A 47 13.14 31.28 12.34
N ILE A 48 12.10 32.01 11.93
CA ILE A 48 11.17 32.70 12.85
C ILE A 48 10.49 31.68 13.78
N ILE A 49 10.00 30.55 13.24
CA ILE A 49 9.30 29.52 14.02
C ILE A 49 10.23 28.49 14.68
N SER A 50 11.55 28.74 14.68
CA SER A 50 12.59 27.86 15.22
C SER A 50 12.58 26.44 14.63
N ARG A 51 12.22 26.27 13.36
CA ARG A 51 12.23 24.99 12.65
C ARG A 51 13.41 24.89 11.68
N PRO A 52 13.87 23.66 11.37
CA PRO A 52 14.93 23.47 10.39
C PRO A 52 14.52 23.94 8.99
N TRP A 53 15.47 24.50 8.23
CA TRP A 53 15.22 24.98 6.86
C TRP A 53 14.68 23.90 5.91
N TRP A 54 15.03 22.63 6.13
CA TRP A 54 14.59 21.52 5.27
C TRP A 54 13.08 21.25 5.32
N TRP A 55 12.35 21.82 6.30
CA TRP A 55 10.87 21.80 6.30
C TRP A 55 10.29 22.46 5.05
N VAL A 56 11.00 23.42 4.45
CA VAL A 56 10.61 24.05 3.19
C VAL A 56 10.45 22.99 2.08
N ILE A 57 11.35 22.01 1.99
CA ILE A 57 11.26 20.92 1.00
C ILE A 57 9.93 20.18 1.15
N LEU A 58 9.52 19.87 2.39
CA LEU A 58 8.27 19.15 2.67
C LEU A 58 7.01 19.95 2.30
N MET A 59 7.09 21.29 2.33
CA MET A 59 5.98 22.16 1.90
C MET A 59 5.79 22.18 0.37
N PHE A 60 6.79 21.74 -0.40
CA PHE A 60 6.68 21.63 -1.86
C PHE A 60 6.41 20.21 -2.35
N LEU A 61 6.43 19.20 -1.47
CA LEU A 61 6.06 17.83 -1.82
C LEU A 61 4.54 17.68 -1.84
N PRO A 62 3.92 17.34 -3.00
CA PRO A 62 2.48 17.07 -3.06
C PRO A 62 2.01 16.07 -2.00
N ILE A 63 0.79 16.29 -1.48
CA ILE A 63 0.15 15.57 -0.37
C ILE A 63 0.78 15.84 1.00
N VAL A 64 2.10 15.90 1.07
CA VAL A 64 2.83 16.25 2.30
C VAL A 64 2.62 17.73 2.65
N ASN A 65 2.61 18.58 1.63
CA ASN A 65 2.32 20.01 1.76
C ASN A 65 0.98 20.30 2.43
N LEU A 66 -0.05 19.48 2.21
CA LEU A 66 -1.38 19.59 2.83
C LEU A 66 -1.33 19.45 4.35
N ILE A 67 -0.29 18.80 4.89
CA ILE A 67 -0.06 18.64 6.33
C ILE A 67 0.91 19.72 6.83
N MET A 68 1.98 19.97 6.07
CA MET A 68 3.07 20.86 6.48
C MET A 68 2.69 22.33 6.45
N ILE A 69 1.86 22.76 5.50
CA ILE A 69 1.43 24.17 5.40
C ILE A 69 0.55 24.55 6.61
N PRO A 70 -0.51 23.79 6.98
CA PRO A 70 -1.25 24.05 8.22
C PRO A 70 -0.38 23.97 9.47
N ALA A 71 0.56 23.02 9.52
CA ALA A 71 1.51 22.94 10.64
C ALA A 71 2.37 24.21 10.74
N ALA A 72 2.86 24.74 9.62
CA ALA A 72 3.60 26.00 9.58
C ALA A 72 2.75 27.19 10.02
N TRP A 73 1.46 27.26 9.64
CA TRP A 73 0.57 28.31 10.10
C TRP A 73 0.36 28.29 11.62
N VAL A 74 0.11 27.10 12.18
CA VAL A 74 -0.03 26.92 13.63
C VAL A 74 1.28 27.29 14.36
N GLU A 75 2.43 26.82 13.87
CA GLU A 75 3.73 27.16 14.47
C GLU A 75 4.06 28.65 14.37
N THR A 76 3.59 29.33 13.30
CA THR A 76 3.69 30.79 13.17
C THR A 76 2.89 31.47 14.28
N ALA A 77 1.60 31.13 14.44
CA ALA A 77 0.79 31.69 15.53
C ALA A 77 1.43 31.48 16.92
N ARG A 78 2.01 30.30 17.15
CA ARG A 78 2.71 29.97 18.40
C ARG A 78 3.99 30.78 18.62
N ALA A 79 4.73 31.12 17.56
CA ALA A 79 5.91 31.99 17.64
C ALA A 79 5.57 33.42 18.10
N PHE A 80 4.30 33.81 17.97
CA PHE A 80 3.75 35.09 18.40
C PHE A 80 2.86 34.99 19.66
N GLY A 81 3.04 33.93 20.46
CA GLY A 81 2.40 33.76 21.76
C GLY A 81 1.01 33.14 21.76
N LYS A 82 0.47 32.76 20.59
CA LYS A 82 -0.84 32.09 20.47
C LYS A 82 -0.67 30.56 20.47
N ASP A 83 -0.52 29.99 21.67
CA ASP A 83 -0.19 28.58 21.90
C ASP A 83 -1.37 27.72 22.41
N SER A 84 -2.60 28.23 22.36
CA SER A 84 -3.76 27.44 22.78
C SER A 84 -4.21 26.45 21.70
N LYS A 85 -4.95 25.41 22.11
CA LYS A 85 -5.58 24.46 21.18
C LYS A 85 -6.63 25.14 20.28
N LEU A 86 -7.29 26.16 20.81
CA LEU A 86 -8.29 26.94 20.10
C LEU A 86 -7.62 27.79 19.00
N ASP A 87 -6.49 28.43 19.28
CA ASP A 87 -5.72 29.16 18.27
C ASP A 87 -5.27 28.22 17.14
N ALA A 88 -4.78 27.03 17.48
CA ALA A 88 -4.38 26.03 16.48
C ALA A 88 -5.58 25.60 15.60
N LEU A 89 -6.74 25.35 16.21
CA LEU A 89 -7.96 24.96 15.50
C LEU A 89 -8.45 26.08 14.57
N ILE A 90 -8.53 27.32 15.07
CA ILE A 90 -8.94 28.49 14.28
C ILE A 90 -7.99 28.69 13.12
N CYS A 91 -6.68 28.56 13.35
CA CYS A 91 -5.67 28.69 12.30
C CYS A 91 -5.89 27.67 11.17
N ILE A 92 -6.23 26.42 11.49
CA ILE A 92 -6.51 25.37 10.50
C ILE A 92 -7.85 25.60 9.78
N VAL A 93 -8.94 25.84 10.53
CA VAL A 93 -10.30 25.99 9.98
C VAL A 93 -10.40 27.24 9.09
N THR A 94 -9.70 28.31 9.44
CA THR A 94 -9.62 29.52 8.63
C THR A 94 -8.59 29.44 7.51
N LEU A 95 -8.00 28.27 7.23
CA LEU A 95 -6.98 28.08 6.18
C LEU A 95 -5.83 29.10 6.29
N GLY A 96 -5.40 29.40 7.52
CA GLY A 96 -4.31 30.34 7.80
C GLY A 96 -4.72 31.80 7.87
N PHE A 97 -5.98 32.17 7.57
CA PHE A 97 -6.43 33.58 7.68
C PHE A 97 -6.40 34.12 9.11
N TYR A 98 -6.33 33.27 10.14
CA TYR A 98 -6.02 33.71 11.50
C TYR A 98 -4.69 34.49 11.60
N LEU A 99 -3.70 34.19 10.74
CA LEU A 99 -2.44 34.94 10.71
C LEU A 99 -2.65 36.39 10.26
N TYR A 100 -3.64 36.69 9.40
CA TYR A 100 -3.99 38.06 9.06
C TYR A 100 -4.49 38.83 10.28
N TYR A 101 -5.30 38.19 11.12
CA TYR A 101 -5.76 38.79 12.38
C TYR A 101 -4.56 39.12 13.29
N LEU A 102 -3.59 38.20 13.43
CA LEU A 102 -2.37 38.45 14.21
C LEU A 102 -1.45 39.50 13.59
N ASN A 103 -1.45 39.59 12.26
CA ASN A 103 -0.60 40.51 11.50
C ASN A 103 -1.10 41.95 11.57
N TYR A 104 -2.43 42.18 11.54
CA TYR A 104 -3.02 43.52 11.42
C TYR A 104 -3.76 44.02 12.66
N VAL A 105 -4.38 43.14 13.44
CA VAL A 105 -5.34 43.52 14.49
C VAL A 105 -4.76 43.30 15.88
N GLU A 106 -4.23 42.11 16.14
CA GLU A 106 -3.73 41.75 17.47
C GLU A 106 -2.33 42.33 17.72
N ASP A 107 -2.11 42.89 18.91
CA ASP A 107 -0.77 43.27 19.36
C ASP A 107 0.01 42.07 19.91
N VAL A 108 0.56 41.27 18.99
CA VAL A 108 1.44 40.14 19.33
C VAL A 108 2.91 40.52 19.43
N LYS A 109 3.65 39.85 20.33
CA LYS A 109 5.11 39.94 20.47
C LYS A 109 5.79 38.66 19.99
N TYR A 110 6.93 38.80 19.32
CA TYR A 110 7.75 37.67 18.90
C TYR A 110 8.46 37.02 20.09
N ILE A 111 8.38 35.69 20.19
CA ILE A 111 9.07 34.91 21.21
C ILE A 111 10.29 34.24 20.57
N GLU A 112 11.46 34.86 20.77
CA GLU A 112 12.71 34.32 20.24
C GLU A 112 13.09 33.00 20.94
N ASN A 113 13.67 32.06 20.18
CA ASN A 113 14.13 30.76 20.68
C ASN A 113 13.06 29.97 21.46
N ARG A 114 11.79 30.06 21.02
CA ARG A 114 10.68 29.29 21.60
C ARG A 114 11.04 27.80 21.72
N GLN A 115 10.80 27.23 22.90
CA GLN A 115 10.93 25.80 23.11
C GLN A 115 9.93 25.03 22.24
N LEU A 116 10.43 24.17 21.35
CA LEU A 116 9.60 23.36 20.46
C LEU A 116 8.90 22.19 21.15
N LYS A 117 9.36 21.82 22.36
CA LYS A 117 8.78 20.73 23.13
C LYS A 117 7.40 21.14 23.63
N PRO A 118 6.35 20.37 23.33
CA PRO A 118 5.01 20.63 23.86
C PRO A 118 5.01 20.63 25.39
N LYS A 119 4.30 21.57 26.02
CA LYS A 119 4.19 21.69 27.48
C LYS A 119 3.41 20.55 28.13
N THR A 120 2.71 19.75 27.33
CA THR A 120 1.81 18.68 27.80
C THR A 120 2.16 17.36 27.12
N SER A 121 2.03 16.26 27.85
CA SER A 121 2.21 14.90 27.32
C SER A 121 1.29 14.60 26.13
N ALA A 122 0.08 15.16 26.12
CA ALA A 122 -0.85 15.05 25.00
C ALA A 122 -0.31 15.76 23.74
N GLY A 123 0.31 16.93 23.89
CA GLY A 123 0.95 17.64 22.79
C GLY A 123 2.16 16.91 22.22
N GLU A 124 2.97 16.26 23.08
CA GLU A 124 4.10 15.42 22.65
C GLU A 124 3.62 14.23 21.80
N TRP A 125 2.55 13.57 22.24
CA TRP A 125 1.95 12.46 21.52
C TRP A 125 1.38 12.88 20.15
N ILE A 126 0.61 13.98 20.10
CA ILE A 126 0.06 14.52 18.85
C ILE A 126 1.18 14.86 17.86
N THR A 127 2.24 15.51 18.33
CA THR A 127 3.39 15.88 17.47
C THR A 127 4.10 14.64 16.92
N SER A 128 4.25 13.60 17.74
CA SER A 128 4.85 12.32 17.34
C SER A 128 4.02 11.61 16.28
N ILE A 129 2.69 11.60 16.44
CA ILE A 129 1.78 11.03 15.44
C ILE A 129 1.79 11.83 14.15
N LEU A 130 1.75 13.16 14.23
CA LEU A 130 1.81 14.02 13.04
C LEU A 130 3.09 13.74 12.24
N PHE A 131 4.23 13.63 12.93
CA PHE A 131 5.50 13.26 12.29
C PHE A 131 5.44 11.86 11.66
N ALA A 132 4.88 10.87 12.36
CA ALA A 132 4.71 9.52 11.82
C ALA A 132 3.80 9.50 10.58
N ILE A 133 2.71 10.28 10.58
CA ILE A 133 1.80 10.42 9.42
C ILE A 133 2.53 11.07 8.25
N VAL A 134 3.31 12.14 8.49
CA VAL A 134 4.11 12.79 7.43
C VAL A 134 5.12 11.80 6.84
N ALA A 135 5.88 11.11 7.69
CA ALA A 135 6.86 10.11 7.25
C ALA A 135 6.20 8.96 6.48
N ALA A 136 5.11 8.41 7.00
CA ALA A 136 4.34 7.37 6.32
C ALA A 136 3.79 7.87 4.98
N THR A 137 3.28 9.10 4.92
CA THR A 137 2.77 9.71 3.68
C THR A 137 3.88 9.84 2.64
N ILE A 138 5.08 10.30 3.03
CA ILE A 138 6.24 10.38 2.13
C ILE A 138 6.60 8.98 1.59
N VAL A 139 6.75 8.01 2.49
CA VAL A 139 7.10 6.63 2.12
C VAL A 139 6.05 6.04 1.18
N HIS A 140 4.77 6.15 1.53
CA HIS A 140 3.67 5.62 0.73
C HIS A 140 3.52 6.32 -0.62
N THR A 141 3.75 7.63 -0.67
CA THR A 141 3.56 8.42 -1.90
C THR A 141 4.72 8.20 -2.87
N TYR A 142 5.97 8.21 -2.40
CA TYR A 142 7.15 8.29 -3.27
C TYR A 142 8.06 7.05 -3.26
N PHE A 143 8.01 6.19 -2.24
CA PHE A 143 8.96 5.07 -2.10
C PHE A 143 8.32 3.71 -2.32
N PHE A 144 7.38 3.34 -1.45
CA PHE A 144 6.82 1.98 -1.40
C PHE A 144 5.32 2.03 -1.14
N GLN A 145 4.54 1.22 -1.84
CA GLN A 145 3.11 1.09 -1.58
C GLN A 145 2.71 -0.39 -1.47
N PRO A 146 1.94 -0.78 -0.44
CA PRO A 146 1.44 -2.14 -0.32
C PRO A 146 0.25 -2.38 -1.26
N PHE A 147 0.19 -3.57 -1.86
CA PHE A 147 -0.92 -4.05 -2.68
C PHE A 147 -1.31 -5.47 -2.28
N VAL A 148 -2.55 -5.85 -2.56
CA VAL A 148 -3.04 -7.23 -2.41
C VAL A 148 -3.39 -7.75 -3.79
N ILE A 149 -2.98 -8.98 -4.13
CA ILE A 149 -3.35 -9.63 -5.39
C ILE A 149 -4.77 -10.19 -5.29
N PRO A 150 -5.74 -9.68 -6.08
CA PRO A 150 -7.12 -10.11 -6.00
C PRO A 150 -7.51 -11.18 -7.02
N SER A 151 -6.69 -11.39 -8.06
CA SER A 151 -7.02 -12.25 -9.21
C SER A 151 -5.82 -13.08 -9.67
N SER A 152 -6.10 -14.20 -10.34
CA SER A 152 -5.15 -15.26 -10.70
C SER A 152 -4.48 -15.07 -12.07
N SER A 153 -4.45 -13.85 -12.60
CA SER A 153 -3.82 -13.56 -13.91
C SER A 153 -2.30 -13.79 -13.96
N LEU A 154 -1.63 -13.82 -12.80
CA LEU A 154 -0.22 -14.16 -12.64
C LEU A 154 -0.04 -15.40 -11.78
N GLU A 155 -1.07 -16.25 -11.66
CA GLU A 155 -1.07 -17.42 -10.77
C GLU A 155 0.16 -18.30 -11.01
N LYS A 156 0.64 -18.93 -9.93
CA LYS A 156 1.95 -19.62 -9.79
C LYS A 156 3.19 -18.72 -9.78
N SER A 157 3.15 -17.52 -10.38
CA SER A 157 4.17 -16.48 -10.14
C SER A 157 3.81 -15.64 -8.91
N LEU A 158 2.61 -15.05 -8.94
CA LEU A 158 1.98 -14.30 -7.85
C LEU A 158 0.58 -14.87 -7.62
N LEU A 159 0.29 -15.27 -6.38
CA LEU A 159 -0.95 -15.96 -6.04
C LEU A 159 -2.00 -14.99 -5.52
N VAL A 160 -3.27 -15.32 -5.71
CA VAL A 160 -4.37 -14.63 -5.03
C VAL A 160 -4.14 -14.65 -3.52
N GLY A 161 -4.23 -13.47 -2.89
CA GLY A 161 -3.95 -13.29 -1.46
C GLY A 161 -2.48 -13.01 -1.11
N ASP A 162 -1.58 -12.89 -2.09
CA ASP A 162 -0.24 -12.32 -1.87
C ASP A 162 -0.33 -10.82 -1.61
N PHE A 163 0.39 -10.35 -0.60
CA PHE A 163 0.55 -8.94 -0.26
C PHE A 163 1.92 -8.46 -0.70
N LEU A 164 1.93 -7.55 -1.67
CA LEU A 164 3.12 -7.04 -2.32
C LEU A 164 3.54 -5.72 -1.70
N ILE A 165 4.85 -5.52 -1.55
CA ILE A 165 5.46 -4.20 -1.47
C ILE A 165 5.94 -3.82 -2.87
N VAL A 166 5.36 -2.75 -3.41
CA VAL A 166 5.70 -2.22 -4.72
C VAL A 166 6.58 -1.01 -4.55
N SER A 167 7.76 -1.05 -5.14
CA SER A 167 8.72 0.04 -5.15
C SER A 167 8.48 0.97 -6.33
N LYS A 168 8.24 2.24 -6.01
CA LYS A 168 8.03 3.32 -6.99
C LYS A 168 9.36 3.88 -7.53
N ILE A 169 10.42 3.78 -6.74
CA ILE A 169 11.75 4.32 -7.06
C ILE A 169 12.50 3.53 -8.13
N HIS A 170 12.18 2.24 -8.36
CA HIS A 170 12.86 1.45 -9.41
C HIS A 170 12.63 2.08 -10.78
N TYR A 171 11.37 2.30 -11.17
CA TYR A 171 11.01 2.90 -12.48
C TYR A 171 10.76 4.41 -12.43
N GLY A 172 11.14 5.06 -11.33
CA GLY A 172 10.93 6.49 -11.09
C GLY A 172 9.60 6.81 -10.44
N ALA A 173 9.65 7.49 -9.29
CA ALA A 173 8.45 7.83 -8.53
C ALA A 173 7.71 8.99 -9.20
N ARG A 174 6.47 8.76 -9.61
CA ARG A 174 5.58 9.81 -10.14
C ARG A 174 4.95 10.62 -9.02
N ALA A 175 4.83 11.93 -9.22
CA ALA A 175 4.05 12.77 -8.32
C ALA A 175 2.54 12.49 -8.50
N PRO A 176 1.75 12.60 -7.42
CA PRO A 176 0.29 12.59 -7.52
C PRO A 176 -0.21 13.69 -8.47
N MET A 177 -1.16 13.34 -9.34
CA MET A 177 -1.75 14.26 -10.32
C MET A 177 -3.06 14.85 -9.79
N THR A 178 -3.81 14.06 -9.03
CA THR A 178 -5.07 14.47 -8.44
C THR A 178 -4.84 15.30 -7.17
N THR A 179 -5.07 16.62 -7.26
CA THR A 179 -4.85 17.57 -6.15
C THR A 179 -5.91 17.51 -5.06
N VAL A 180 -7.17 17.27 -5.45
CA VAL A 180 -8.31 17.21 -4.54
C VAL A 180 -8.84 15.78 -4.52
N ALA A 181 -8.46 15.04 -3.47
CA ALA A 181 -8.92 13.69 -3.21
C ALA A 181 -9.04 13.41 -1.70
N ALA A 182 -9.90 12.45 -1.36
CA ALA A 182 -9.97 11.90 -0.02
C ALA A 182 -8.64 11.20 0.32
N PRO A 183 -8.09 11.43 1.51
CA PRO A 183 -6.81 10.86 1.90
C PRO A 183 -6.90 9.34 2.00
N MET A 184 -5.85 8.65 1.55
CA MET A 184 -5.70 7.19 1.63
C MET A 184 -6.79 6.38 0.89
N VAL A 185 -7.59 7.02 0.02
CA VAL A 185 -8.59 6.35 -0.81
C VAL A 185 -8.17 6.41 -2.28
N HIS A 186 -8.24 5.28 -2.98
CA HIS A 186 -7.86 5.20 -4.40
C HIS A 186 -8.96 5.77 -5.30
N ASP A 187 -10.06 5.04 -5.51
CA ASP A 187 -11.09 5.40 -6.50
C ASP A 187 -12.39 5.87 -5.85
N THR A 188 -13.04 5.01 -5.07
CA THR A 188 -14.36 5.24 -4.47
C THR A 188 -14.27 5.30 -2.95
N ILE A 189 -15.01 6.22 -2.33
CA ILE A 189 -15.09 6.30 -0.87
C ILE A 189 -15.87 5.08 -0.35
N PRO A 190 -15.27 4.24 0.51
CA PRO A 190 -15.94 3.05 1.04
C PRO A 190 -17.27 3.41 1.70
N LYS A 191 -18.30 2.57 1.52
CA LYS A 191 -19.68 2.71 2.01
C LYS A 191 -20.50 3.85 1.38
N LEU A 192 -19.88 4.93 0.94
CA LEU A 192 -20.59 6.05 0.29
C LEU A 192 -20.80 5.82 -1.21
N GLY A 193 -19.98 5.01 -1.87
CA GLY A 193 -20.13 4.70 -3.29
C GLY A 193 -19.86 5.89 -4.23
N THR A 194 -19.34 6.99 -3.69
CA THR A 194 -19.03 8.22 -4.44
C THR A 194 -17.53 8.29 -4.76
N LYS A 195 -17.19 9.04 -5.82
CA LYS A 195 -15.79 9.27 -6.21
C LYS A 195 -15.01 9.89 -5.05
N SER A 196 -13.81 9.38 -4.83
CA SER A 196 -12.88 9.90 -3.83
C SER A 196 -12.10 11.12 -4.30
N TYR A 197 -12.35 11.62 -5.51
CA TYR A 197 -11.60 12.71 -6.13
C TYR A 197 -12.49 13.65 -6.94
N LEU A 198 -12.03 14.89 -7.08
CA LEU A 198 -12.69 15.91 -7.89
C LEU A 198 -12.23 15.81 -9.34
N PHE A 199 -13.06 15.20 -10.20
CA PHE A 199 -12.82 15.07 -11.63
C PHE A 199 -14.15 14.88 -12.39
N SER A 200 -14.28 15.54 -13.54
CA SER A 200 -15.35 15.30 -14.52
C SER A 200 -14.96 14.11 -15.41
N ASP A 201 -15.75 13.06 -15.32
CA ASP A 201 -15.62 11.83 -16.11
C ASP A 201 -16.29 11.91 -17.48
N ASN A 202 -16.91 13.04 -17.82
CA ASN A 202 -17.52 13.24 -19.13
C ASN A 202 -16.43 13.40 -20.20
N TYR A 203 -16.50 12.59 -21.25
CA TYR A 203 -15.52 12.59 -22.34
C TYR A 203 -15.43 13.95 -23.04
N ASP A 204 -16.56 14.59 -23.33
CA ASP A 204 -16.61 15.85 -24.09
C ASP A 204 -16.05 17.02 -23.29
N GLU A 205 -16.13 16.94 -21.95
CA GLU A 205 -15.65 17.97 -21.04
C GLU A 205 -14.23 17.71 -20.53
N ARG A 206 -13.59 16.60 -20.92
CA ARG A 206 -12.35 16.14 -20.27
C ARG A 206 -11.22 17.17 -20.30
N ASN A 207 -11.18 17.99 -21.36
CA ASN A 207 -10.19 19.04 -21.59
C ASN A 207 -10.69 20.46 -21.22
N THR A 208 -11.99 20.65 -21.03
CA THR A 208 -12.61 21.97 -20.81
C THR A 208 -13.05 22.18 -19.36
N SER A 209 -13.36 21.10 -18.65
CA SER A 209 -13.87 21.14 -17.27
C SER A 209 -12.89 21.81 -16.31
N TRP A 210 -13.38 22.80 -15.56
CA TRP A 210 -12.59 23.46 -14.52
C TRP A 210 -12.12 22.48 -13.42
N LYS A 211 -12.89 21.42 -13.15
CA LYS A 211 -12.52 20.36 -12.19
C LYS A 211 -11.26 19.61 -12.66
N ASN A 212 -11.20 19.27 -13.94
CA ASN A 212 -10.06 18.56 -14.53
C ASN A 212 -8.83 19.47 -14.62
N LYS A 213 -9.04 20.78 -14.77
CA LYS A 213 -7.94 21.76 -14.72
C LYS A 213 -7.24 21.82 -13.36
N LEU A 214 -7.83 21.35 -12.27
CA LEU A 214 -7.15 21.30 -10.97
C LEU A 214 -6.12 20.17 -10.87
N GLN A 215 -5.96 19.31 -11.89
CA GLN A 215 -4.93 18.29 -11.91
C GLN A 215 -3.53 18.91 -12.05
N LEU A 216 -2.56 18.36 -11.33
CA LEU A 216 -1.14 18.63 -11.55
C LEU A 216 -0.70 17.99 -12.87
N PRO A 217 0.13 18.67 -13.68
CA PRO A 217 0.80 18.05 -14.80
C PRO A 217 1.58 16.81 -14.36
N TYR A 218 1.69 15.85 -15.26
CA TYR A 218 2.50 14.67 -15.02
C TYR A 218 3.95 15.06 -14.70
N PHE A 219 4.46 14.49 -13.61
CA PHE A 219 5.85 14.62 -13.19
C PHE A 219 6.35 13.28 -12.65
N ARG A 220 7.57 12.90 -13.02
CA ARG A 220 8.22 11.68 -12.52
C ARG A 220 9.67 11.98 -12.18
N LEU A 221 10.09 11.50 -11.01
CA LEU A 221 11.48 11.48 -10.59
C LEU A 221 12.25 10.39 -11.36
N PRO A 222 13.55 10.57 -11.64
CA PRO A 222 14.38 9.53 -12.24
C PRO A 222 14.30 8.20 -11.47
N GLY A 223 14.20 7.09 -12.20
CA GLY A 223 14.27 5.75 -11.63
C GLY A 223 15.70 5.24 -11.48
N PHE A 224 15.88 4.21 -10.66
CA PHE A 224 17.15 3.48 -10.57
C PHE A 224 17.39 2.56 -11.77
N GLU A 225 16.32 2.13 -12.44
CA GLU A 225 16.35 1.22 -13.58
C GLU A 225 15.19 1.51 -14.54
N ASN A 226 15.29 0.99 -15.75
CA ASN A 226 14.19 1.01 -16.72
C ASN A 226 13.36 -0.27 -16.60
N VAL A 227 12.14 -0.26 -17.13
CA VAL A 227 11.34 -1.48 -17.22
C VAL A 227 11.99 -2.42 -18.22
N GLU A 228 12.37 -3.61 -17.77
CA GLU A 228 13.02 -4.61 -18.62
C GLU A 228 12.04 -5.70 -19.06
N ARG A 229 12.45 -6.46 -20.08
CA ARG A 229 11.70 -7.62 -20.52
C ARG A 229 11.61 -8.64 -19.39
N ASN A 230 10.42 -9.18 -19.20
CA ASN A 230 10.02 -10.12 -18.17
C ASN A 230 9.94 -9.56 -16.75
N ASP A 231 10.10 -8.26 -16.54
CA ASP A 231 9.77 -7.66 -15.24
C ASP A 231 8.28 -7.83 -14.93
N ILE A 232 7.97 -8.08 -13.66
CA ILE A 232 6.61 -7.91 -13.16
C ILE A 232 6.44 -6.42 -12.85
N VAL A 233 5.37 -5.82 -13.35
CA VAL A 233 5.14 -4.38 -13.29
C VAL A 233 3.74 -4.11 -12.76
N VAL A 234 3.64 -3.18 -11.81
CA VAL A 234 2.38 -2.55 -11.45
C VAL A 234 2.21 -1.32 -12.33
N PHE A 235 1.02 -1.15 -12.90
CA PHE A 235 0.68 -0.03 -13.75
C PHE A 235 -0.81 0.26 -13.66
N ASN A 236 -1.22 1.45 -14.08
CA ASN A 236 -2.63 1.79 -14.22
C ASN A 236 -3.17 1.28 -15.54
N GLN A 237 -4.33 0.62 -15.54
CA GLN A 237 -4.96 0.12 -16.76
C GLN A 237 -5.24 1.26 -17.74
N PRO A 238 -4.62 1.30 -18.93
CA PRO A 238 -4.72 2.46 -19.82
C PRO A 238 -6.13 2.74 -20.35
N ALA A 239 -6.92 1.67 -20.60
CA ALA A 239 -8.28 1.74 -21.12
C ALA A 239 -9.35 1.55 -20.04
N ASP A 240 -9.09 1.95 -18.79
CA ASP A 240 -10.08 1.91 -17.71
C ASP A 240 -11.23 2.89 -17.98
N THR A 241 -12.42 2.33 -18.21
CA THR A 241 -13.69 3.06 -18.35
C THR A 241 -14.76 2.57 -17.37
N LEU A 242 -14.40 1.75 -16.38
CA LEU A 242 -15.34 1.13 -15.45
C LEU A 242 -15.50 1.99 -14.19
N LEU A 243 -16.69 2.06 -13.60
CA LEU A 243 -16.86 2.62 -12.25
C LEU A 243 -16.34 1.63 -11.18
N ASP A 244 -16.66 0.35 -11.35
CA ASP A 244 -16.19 -0.77 -10.52
C ASP A 244 -15.50 -1.79 -11.44
N MET A 245 -14.28 -2.20 -11.10
CA MET A 245 -13.53 -3.21 -11.86
C MET A 245 -14.24 -4.58 -11.87
N ASN A 246 -15.16 -4.83 -10.95
CA ASN A 246 -15.92 -6.08 -10.88
C ASN A 246 -17.22 -6.04 -11.70
N ASP A 247 -17.60 -4.87 -12.25
CA ASP A 247 -18.74 -4.72 -13.15
C ASP A 247 -18.25 -4.39 -14.57
N PHE A 248 -18.39 -5.36 -15.47
CA PHE A 248 -17.95 -5.24 -16.86
C PHE A 248 -19.02 -4.67 -17.79
N ASN A 249 -20.23 -4.35 -17.29
CA ASN A 249 -21.32 -3.76 -18.06
C ASN A 249 -21.82 -2.46 -17.42
N PRO A 250 -20.97 -1.43 -17.31
CA PRO A 250 -21.40 -0.16 -16.73
C PRO A 250 -22.46 0.50 -17.61
N ASP A 251 -23.29 1.34 -17.00
CA ASP A 251 -24.30 2.17 -17.69
C ASP A 251 -23.67 3.14 -18.70
N ARG A 252 -22.43 3.56 -18.47
CA ARG A 252 -21.63 4.40 -19.38
C ARG A 252 -20.12 4.24 -19.14
N ASN A 253 -19.31 4.89 -19.97
CA ASN A 253 -17.86 4.98 -19.74
C ASN A 253 -17.50 6.05 -18.70
N TYR A 254 -16.69 5.66 -17.71
CA TYR A 254 -16.18 6.52 -16.64
C TYR A 254 -14.70 6.84 -16.84
N TYR A 255 -14.40 8.04 -17.34
CA TYR A 255 -13.00 8.48 -17.51
C TYR A 255 -12.40 8.90 -16.17
N LYS A 256 -11.17 8.42 -15.90
CA LYS A 256 -10.43 8.67 -14.66
C LYS A 256 -9.05 9.29 -14.94
N PRO A 257 -8.54 10.15 -14.03
CA PRO A 257 -7.15 10.58 -14.10
C PRO A 257 -6.21 9.39 -13.89
N ILE A 258 -4.99 9.47 -14.44
CA ILE A 258 -4.05 8.32 -14.53
C ILE A 258 -3.78 7.70 -13.16
N ASP A 259 -3.62 8.52 -12.12
CA ASP A 259 -3.35 8.06 -10.75
C ASP A 259 -4.56 7.46 -10.03
N LYS A 260 -5.76 7.55 -10.61
CA LYS A 260 -7.02 7.00 -10.10
C LYS A 260 -7.56 5.83 -10.90
N LYS A 261 -7.01 5.58 -12.08
CA LYS A 261 -7.27 4.35 -12.84
C LYS A 261 -6.90 3.11 -12.04
N THR A 262 -7.57 2.01 -12.36
CA THR A 262 -7.37 0.69 -11.76
C THR A 262 -5.91 0.24 -11.84
N ASN A 263 -5.35 -0.23 -10.73
CA ASN A 263 -3.99 -0.76 -10.71
C ASN A 263 -4.01 -2.25 -11.07
N LEU A 264 -3.19 -2.63 -12.06
CA LEU A 264 -3.00 -4.02 -12.47
C LEU A 264 -1.54 -4.42 -12.30
N VAL A 265 -1.33 -5.72 -12.09
CA VAL A 265 0.00 -6.34 -12.06
C VAL A 265 0.07 -7.35 -13.19
N LYS A 266 1.08 -7.23 -14.05
CA LYS A 266 1.34 -8.11 -15.20
C LYS A 266 2.84 -8.19 -15.48
N ARG A 267 3.24 -9.09 -16.38
CA ARG A 267 4.61 -9.19 -16.87
C ARG A 267 4.81 -8.34 -18.12
N CYS A 268 5.88 -7.56 -18.16
CA CYS A 268 6.30 -6.81 -19.35
C CYS A 268 6.97 -7.74 -20.36
N VAL A 269 6.25 -8.22 -21.36
CA VAL A 269 6.81 -9.19 -22.33
C VAL A 269 7.52 -8.52 -23.51
N ALA A 270 7.17 -7.27 -23.83
CA ALA A 270 7.82 -6.49 -24.89
C ALA A 270 8.05 -5.04 -24.43
N THR A 271 9.20 -4.49 -24.80
CA THR A 271 9.70 -3.18 -24.41
C THR A 271 9.77 -2.23 -25.63
N PRO A 272 9.98 -0.92 -25.44
CA PRO A 272 9.97 0.05 -26.54
C PRO A 272 10.93 -0.33 -27.67
N GLY A 273 10.41 -0.38 -28.90
CA GLY A 273 11.15 -0.75 -30.11
C GLY A 273 11.18 -2.24 -30.44
N ASP A 274 10.67 -3.11 -29.56
CA ASP A 274 10.50 -4.53 -29.86
C ASP A 274 9.39 -4.76 -30.90
N THR A 275 9.51 -5.86 -31.65
CA THR A 275 8.42 -6.42 -32.45
C THR A 275 7.90 -7.68 -31.77
N LEU A 276 6.64 -7.66 -31.36
CA LEU A 276 5.94 -8.72 -30.68
C LEU A 276 5.15 -9.59 -31.66
N GLU A 277 5.22 -10.90 -31.49
CA GLU A 277 4.35 -11.86 -32.16
C GLU A 277 3.93 -12.95 -31.15
N ILE A 278 2.72 -13.48 -31.27
CA ILE A 278 2.26 -14.64 -30.52
C ILE A 278 2.00 -15.77 -31.51
N ARG A 279 2.64 -16.91 -31.30
CA ARG A 279 2.47 -18.12 -32.10
C ARG A 279 2.08 -19.25 -31.18
N ASP A 280 0.90 -19.81 -31.41
CA ASP A 280 0.34 -20.88 -30.59
C ASP A 280 0.43 -20.54 -29.09
N GLY A 281 -0.01 -19.33 -28.72
CA GLY A 281 -0.02 -18.84 -27.34
C GLY A 281 1.36 -18.47 -26.76
N TYR A 282 2.47 -18.80 -27.41
CA TYR A 282 3.83 -18.42 -26.97
C TYR A 282 4.27 -17.09 -27.58
N VAL A 283 4.97 -16.29 -26.77
CA VAL A 283 5.43 -14.95 -27.17
C VAL A 283 6.79 -15.04 -27.87
N PHE A 284 6.91 -14.37 -29.00
CA PHE A 284 8.13 -14.16 -29.77
C PHE A 284 8.43 -12.66 -29.81
N ILE A 285 9.68 -12.30 -29.53
CA ILE A 285 10.17 -10.92 -29.58
C ILE A 285 11.31 -10.85 -30.59
N ASN A 286 11.17 -9.98 -31.59
CA ASN A 286 12.12 -9.81 -32.68
C ASN A 286 12.46 -11.16 -33.34
N GLY A 287 11.42 -12.01 -33.54
CA GLY A 287 11.52 -13.34 -34.14
C GLY A 287 12.02 -14.45 -33.21
N LYS A 288 12.44 -14.16 -31.97
CA LYS A 288 12.94 -15.16 -31.00
C LYS A 288 11.92 -15.44 -29.91
N GLN A 289 11.71 -16.70 -29.57
CA GLN A 289 10.79 -17.07 -28.47
C GLN A 289 11.26 -16.48 -27.14
N ASN A 290 10.35 -15.85 -26.41
CA ASN A 290 10.64 -15.23 -25.13
C ASN A 290 10.95 -16.30 -24.07
N VAL A 291 12.07 -16.13 -23.36
CA VAL A 291 12.50 -17.02 -22.28
C VAL A 291 12.11 -16.37 -20.96
N LEU A 292 11.30 -17.06 -20.16
CA LEU A 292 10.82 -16.54 -18.89
C LEU A 292 11.78 -16.83 -17.73
N PRO A 293 11.79 -15.99 -16.68
CA PRO A 293 12.55 -16.25 -15.46
C PRO A 293 12.12 -17.56 -14.79
N PRO A 294 13.01 -18.27 -14.06
CA PRO A 294 12.74 -19.59 -13.48
C PRO A 294 11.55 -19.67 -12.51
N ARG A 295 11.17 -18.54 -11.89
CA ARG A 295 10.02 -18.45 -10.96
C ARG A 295 8.69 -18.19 -11.67
N SER A 296 8.70 -18.17 -13.00
CA SER A 296 7.53 -17.88 -13.82
C SER A 296 7.00 -19.17 -14.41
N HIS A 297 5.72 -19.42 -14.18
CA HIS A 297 5.08 -20.65 -14.66
C HIS A 297 3.95 -20.26 -15.60
N LEU A 298 4.17 -20.45 -16.90
CA LEU A 298 3.11 -20.23 -17.88
C LEU A 298 1.98 -21.21 -17.67
N GLN A 299 0.77 -20.70 -17.82
CA GLN A 299 -0.44 -21.51 -17.76
C GLN A 299 -1.32 -21.26 -18.97
N PHE A 300 -1.94 -22.34 -19.45
CA PHE A 300 -2.90 -22.33 -20.54
C PHE A 300 -4.18 -23.05 -20.12
N SER A 301 -5.25 -22.87 -20.87
CA SER A 301 -6.49 -23.64 -20.69
C SER A 301 -6.38 -25.02 -21.33
N TYR A 302 -7.02 -26.00 -20.71
CA TYR A 302 -7.00 -27.39 -21.17
C TYR A 302 -8.39 -28.01 -21.12
N LYS A 303 -8.68 -28.86 -22.10
CA LYS A 303 -9.82 -29.77 -22.11
C LYS A 303 -9.35 -31.11 -21.54
N LEU A 304 -9.98 -31.54 -20.45
CA LEU A 304 -9.71 -32.79 -19.75
C LEU A 304 -10.88 -33.76 -19.97
N THR A 305 -10.56 -34.96 -20.47
CA THR A 305 -11.51 -36.05 -20.65
C THR A 305 -11.16 -37.17 -19.68
N LEU A 306 -12.15 -37.64 -18.91
CA LEU A 306 -11.99 -38.79 -18.02
C LEU A 306 -12.43 -40.08 -18.70
N LYS A 307 -11.83 -41.22 -18.32
CA LYS A 307 -12.23 -42.54 -18.83
C LYS A 307 -13.62 -42.95 -18.34
N LYS A 308 -13.97 -42.52 -17.13
CA LYS A 308 -15.29 -42.72 -16.52
C LYS A 308 -15.82 -41.38 -16.04
N PRO A 309 -17.11 -41.07 -16.31
CA PRO A 309 -17.72 -39.86 -15.79
C PRO A 309 -17.81 -39.91 -14.25
N ILE A 310 -17.79 -38.73 -13.62
CA ILE A 310 -17.97 -38.60 -12.17
C ILE A 310 -19.45 -38.84 -11.87
N SER A 311 -19.75 -39.82 -11.01
CA SER A 311 -21.12 -40.26 -10.72
C SER A 311 -21.49 -40.17 -9.24
N SER A 312 -20.53 -39.88 -8.36
CA SER A 312 -20.73 -39.83 -6.91
C SER A 312 -19.94 -38.71 -6.24
N ALA A 313 -20.40 -38.26 -5.07
CA ALA A 313 -19.74 -37.21 -4.29
C ALA A 313 -18.32 -37.61 -3.81
N SER A 314 -18.05 -38.91 -3.66
CA SER A 314 -16.71 -39.42 -3.33
C SER A 314 -15.76 -39.30 -4.52
N GLU A 315 -16.20 -39.65 -5.72
CA GLU A 315 -15.43 -39.49 -6.97
C GLU A 315 -15.16 -38.00 -7.26
N GLU A 316 -16.14 -37.15 -7.01
CA GLU A 316 -15.98 -35.70 -7.13
C GLU A 316 -14.88 -35.20 -6.17
N ARG A 317 -14.90 -35.64 -4.91
CA ARG A 317 -13.84 -35.29 -3.93
C ARG A 317 -12.47 -35.83 -4.34
N MET A 318 -12.41 -37.04 -4.90
CA MET A 318 -11.15 -37.59 -5.44
C MET A 318 -10.65 -36.78 -6.63
N PHE A 319 -11.54 -36.31 -7.49
CA PHE A 319 -11.21 -35.46 -8.62
C PHE A 319 -10.63 -34.11 -8.16
N TYR A 320 -11.26 -33.43 -7.20
CA TYR A 320 -10.68 -32.21 -6.60
C TYR A 320 -9.31 -32.47 -5.99
N ASN A 321 -9.14 -33.57 -5.24
CA ASN A 321 -7.83 -33.93 -4.67
C ASN A 321 -6.78 -34.24 -5.75
N MET A 322 -7.20 -34.78 -6.90
CA MET A 322 -6.31 -35.03 -8.04
C MET A 322 -5.83 -33.72 -8.66
N LEU A 323 -6.73 -32.75 -8.87
CA LEU A 323 -6.38 -31.42 -9.38
C LEU A 323 -5.46 -30.67 -8.41
N ASP A 324 -5.77 -30.71 -7.11
CA ASP A 324 -4.95 -30.09 -6.06
C ASP A 324 -3.53 -30.69 -6.02
N LYS A 325 -3.40 -32.01 -6.08
CA LYS A 325 -2.09 -32.70 -6.20
C LYS A 325 -1.33 -32.36 -7.50
N ALA A 326 -2.07 -32.06 -8.56
CA ALA A 326 -1.50 -31.61 -9.83
C ALA A 326 -1.10 -30.12 -9.80
N ASP A 327 -1.41 -29.39 -8.73
CA ASP A 327 -1.20 -27.94 -8.57
C ASP A 327 -2.13 -27.09 -9.46
N ILE A 328 -3.40 -27.48 -9.57
CA ILE A 328 -4.45 -26.78 -10.34
C ILE A 328 -5.53 -26.26 -9.38
N ASP A 329 -5.62 -24.93 -9.27
CA ASP A 329 -6.42 -24.22 -8.26
C ASP A 329 -7.39 -23.17 -8.83
N ASP A 330 -7.26 -22.82 -10.12
CA ASP A 330 -8.14 -21.87 -10.84
C ASP A 330 -9.55 -22.41 -11.18
N GLY A 331 -9.88 -23.59 -10.66
CA GLY A 331 -11.17 -24.24 -10.88
C GLY A 331 -11.37 -24.80 -12.28
N PHE A 332 -12.57 -25.36 -12.51
CA PHE A 332 -12.95 -25.96 -13.79
C PHE A 332 -14.43 -25.72 -14.08
N ARG A 333 -14.79 -25.87 -15.36
CA ARG A 333 -16.19 -25.94 -15.81
C ARG A 333 -16.46 -27.29 -16.44
N ILE A 334 -17.68 -27.79 -16.30
CA ILE A 334 -18.11 -29.01 -16.97
C ILE A 334 -18.84 -28.60 -18.25
N ASN A 335 -18.41 -29.16 -19.37
CA ASN A 335 -19.03 -28.94 -20.67
C ASN A 335 -20.22 -29.89 -20.86
N ALA A 336 -21.13 -29.54 -21.77
CA ALA A 336 -22.31 -30.36 -22.08
C ALA A 336 -21.95 -31.77 -22.61
N ASP A 337 -20.76 -31.93 -23.21
CA ASP A 337 -20.21 -33.21 -23.67
C ASP A 337 -19.59 -34.07 -22.55
N GLY A 338 -19.70 -33.63 -21.29
CA GLY A 338 -19.14 -34.33 -20.12
C GLY A 338 -17.64 -34.12 -19.91
N THR A 339 -16.98 -33.30 -20.73
CA THR A 339 -15.56 -32.95 -20.56
C THR A 339 -15.37 -31.79 -19.59
N PHE A 340 -14.17 -31.68 -19.04
CA PHE A 340 -13.82 -30.65 -18.06
C PHE A 340 -12.95 -29.59 -18.73
N TYR A 341 -13.38 -28.34 -18.69
CA TYR A 341 -12.58 -27.18 -19.06
C TYR A 341 -11.79 -26.69 -17.84
N LEU A 342 -10.47 -26.87 -17.88
CA LEU A 342 -9.53 -26.33 -16.91
C LEU A 342 -9.15 -24.91 -17.35
N ALA A 343 -9.43 -23.92 -16.50
CA ALA A 343 -9.18 -22.53 -16.84
C ALA A 343 -7.68 -22.23 -17.03
N ALA A 344 -6.84 -22.82 -16.19
CA ALA A 344 -5.40 -22.64 -16.23
C ALA A 344 -4.69 -23.88 -15.68
N ALA A 345 -3.65 -24.34 -16.37
CA ALA A 345 -2.70 -25.32 -15.87
C ALA A 345 -1.32 -25.09 -16.48
N SER A 346 -0.27 -25.35 -15.70
CA SER A 346 1.11 -25.36 -16.18
C SER A 346 1.45 -26.66 -16.91
N ASP A 347 2.49 -26.64 -17.74
CA ASP A 347 2.96 -27.85 -18.44
C ASP A 347 3.35 -28.98 -17.45
N GLU A 348 3.85 -28.62 -16.27
CA GLU A 348 4.15 -29.58 -15.19
C GLU A 348 2.88 -30.19 -14.59
N ALA A 349 1.85 -29.37 -14.35
CA ALA A 349 0.56 -29.83 -13.86
C ALA A 349 -0.10 -30.80 -14.86
N VAL A 350 -0.05 -30.47 -16.15
CA VAL A 350 -0.59 -31.31 -17.23
C VAL A 350 0.14 -32.65 -17.33
N LYS A 351 1.48 -32.66 -17.17
CA LYS A 351 2.25 -33.91 -17.11
C LYS A 351 1.78 -34.81 -15.95
N LYS A 352 1.51 -34.23 -14.78
CA LYS A 352 0.98 -34.96 -13.61
C LYS A 352 -0.44 -35.49 -13.84
N LEU A 353 -1.28 -34.77 -14.59
CA LEU A 353 -2.63 -35.23 -14.94
C LEU A 353 -2.60 -36.39 -15.94
N ARG A 354 -1.77 -36.32 -16.98
CA ARG A 354 -1.72 -37.34 -18.05
C ARG A 354 -1.36 -38.74 -17.54
N VAL A 355 -0.64 -38.84 -16.43
CA VAL A 355 -0.27 -40.13 -15.83
C VAL A 355 -1.33 -40.71 -14.90
N GLN A 356 -2.42 -39.99 -14.62
CA GLN A 356 -3.46 -40.47 -13.70
C GLN A 356 -4.30 -41.57 -14.34
N PRO A 357 -4.60 -42.68 -13.63
CA PRO A 357 -5.30 -43.83 -14.21
C PRO A 357 -6.66 -43.51 -14.82
N ASN A 358 -7.40 -42.55 -14.25
CA ASN A 358 -8.75 -42.18 -14.67
C ASN A 358 -8.79 -41.09 -15.77
N VAL A 359 -7.64 -40.57 -16.21
CA VAL A 359 -7.56 -39.56 -17.26
C VAL A 359 -7.45 -40.22 -18.63
N ALA A 360 -8.32 -39.84 -19.56
CA ALA A 360 -8.32 -40.32 -20.95
C ALA A 360 -7.48 -39.42 -21.86
N SER A 361 -7.72 -38.11 -21.85
CA SER A 361 -6.92 -37.13 -22.60
C SER A 361 -6.84 -35.78 -21.89
N VAL A 362 -5.77 -35.04 -22.15
CA VAL A 362 -5.58 -33.64 -21.72
C VAL A 362 -5.04 -32.84 -22.90
N GLU A 363 -5.90 -32.03 -23.50
CA GLU A 363 -5.65 -31.30 -24.76
C GLU A 363 -5.67 -29.80 -24.49
N ARG A 364 -4.74 -29.06 -25.09
CA ARG A 364 -4.68 -27.60 -24.92
C ARG A 364 -5.84 -26.96 -25.68
N VAL A 365 -6.51 -26.01 -25.07
CA VAL A 365 -7.53 -25.20 -25.75
C VAL A 365 -6.83 -24.05 -26.45
N THR A 366 -6.95 -24.00 -27.77
CA THR A 366 -6.36 -22.97 -28.62
C THR A 366 -7.39 -22.46 -29.61
N GLN A 367 -7.36 -21.17 -29.90
CA GLN A 367 -8.14 -20.60 -31.00
C GLN A 367 -7.54 -21.00 -32.35
N GLU A 368 -8.37 -21.05 -33.39
CA GLU A 368 -7.90 -21.34 -34.74
C GLU A 368 -7.15 -20.13 -35.33
N LYS A 369 -6.05 -20.39 -36.03
CA LYS A 369 -5.27 -19.34 -36.69
C LYS A 369 -6.09 -18.69 -37.80
N GLY A 370 -6.14 -17.36 -37.85
CA GLY A 370 -6.88 -16.60 -38.86
C GLY A 370 -8.33 -16.30 -38.48
N ILE A 371 -8.80 -16.76 -37.32
CA ILE A 371 -10.12 -16.40 -36.77
C ILE A 371 -9.96 -15.27 -35.76
N SER A 372 -10.77 -14.22 -35.91
CA SER A 372 -10.76 -13.06 -35.01
C SER A 372 -11.11 -13.44 -33.57
N GLY A 373 -10.25 -13.06 -32.63
CA GLY A 373 -10.46 -13.27 -31.19
C GLY A 373 -11.01 -12.04 -30.45
N ASN A 374 -11.53 -11.03 -31.15
CA ASN A 374 -11.95 -9.74 -30.56
C ASN A 374 -10.84 -9.07 -29.70
N VAL A 375 -9.59 -9.20 -30.16
CA VAL A 375 -8.39 -8.62 -29.56
C VAL A 375 -8.09 -7.25 -30.15
N PHE A 376 -7.27 -6.47 -29.46
CA PHE A 376 -6.71 -5.22 -30.00
C PHE A 376 -6.05 -5.47 -31.38
N PRO A 377 -6.25 -4.60 -32.39
CA PRO A 377 -6.91 -3.29 -32.34
C PRO A 377 -8.43 -3.29 -32.54
N ARG A 378 -9.06 -4.43 -32.88
CA ARG A 378 -10.48 -4.55 -33.29
C ARG A 378 -10.81 -3.69 -34.52
N ASP A 379 -9.96 -3.78 -35.54
CA ASP A 379 -10.20 -3.19 -36.84
C ASP A 379 -10.43 -4.28 -37.91
N ASN A 380 -10.74 -3.85 -39.13
CA ASN A 380 -10.97 -4.74 -40.25
C ASN A 380 -9.67 -5.26 -40.89
N TYR A 381 -8.50 -4.71 -40.53
CA TYR A 381 -7.21 -5.05 -41.14
C TYR A 381 -6.46 -6.15 -40.38
N HIS A 382 -6.79 -6.34 -39.10
CA HIS A 382 -6.19 -7.33 -38.20
C HIS A 382 -7.26 -8.31 -37.68
N ASN A 383 -8.23 -8.65 -38.52
CA ASN A 383 -9.32 -9.56 -38.18
C ASN A 383 -8.90 -11.04 -38.12
N ASP A 384 -7.64 -11.34 -38.44
CA ASP A 384 -7.00 -12.64 -38.34
C ASP A 384 -6.30 -12.87 -36.99
N TRP A 385 -6.26 -11.85 -36.12
CA TRP A 385 -5.61 -11.91 -34.81
C TRP A 385 -6.56 -12.43 -33.71
N ASN A 386 -6.00 -13.25 -32.82
CA ASN A 386 -6.65 -13.73 -31.60
C ASN A 386 -5.64 -13.87 -30.44
N THR A 387 -6.04 -14.53 -29.34
CA THR A 387 -5.20 -14.60 -28.13
C THR A 387 -4.00 -15.53 -28.26
N ASP A 388 -4.06 -16.47 -29.20
CA ASP A 388 -3.04 -17.50 -29.44
C ASP A 388 -2.21 -17.22 -30.71
N TYR A 389 -2.73 -16.42 -31.63
CA TYR A 389 -2.08 -15.99 -32.86
C TYR A 389 -2.23 -14.48 -33.02
N PHE A 390 -1.15 -13.73 -32.83
CA PHE A 390 -1.20 -12.26 -32.75
C PHE A 390 0.06 -11.64 -33.35
N GLY A 391 -0.09 -10.51 -34.03
CA GLY A 391 1.04 -9.78 -34.58
C GLY A 391 1.49 -10.28 -35.96
N PRO A 392 2.63 -9.80 -36.46
CA PRO A 392 3.63 -9.00 -35.75
C PRO A 392 3.13 -7.58 -35.39
N LEU A 393 3.53 -7.09 -34.22
CA LEU A 393 3.20 -5.75 -33.71
C LEU A 393 4.47 -5.04 -33.23
N TRP A 394 4.81 -3.90 -33.83
CA TRP A 394 5.91 -3.06 -33.36
C TRP A 394 5.47 -2.19 -32.17
N ILE A 395 6.25 -2.23 -31.09
CA ILE A 395 6.00 -1.49 -29.84
C ILE A 395 6.61 -0.09 -29.93
N PRO A 396 5.80 0.99 -29.80
CA PRO A 396 6.31 2.33 -29.96
C PRO A 396 7.38 2.74 -28.94
N LYS A 397 8.32 3.57 -29.39
CA LYS A 397 9.45 4.09 -28.62
C LYS A 397 9.52 5.60 -28.72
N ALA A 398 9.84 6.27 -27.61
CA ALA A 398 10.00 7.72 -27.58
C ALA A 398 11.04 8.18 -28.64
N GLY A 399 10.68 9.20 -29.41
CA GLY A 399 11.51 9.76 -30.48
C GLY A 399 11.54 8.94 -31.78
N ALA A 400 10.95 7.76 -31.83
CA ALA A 400 10.85 6.98 -33.07
C ALA A 400 9.66 7.44 -33.92
N THR A 401 9.83 7.43 -35.24
CA THR A 401 8.83 7.82 -36.23
C THR A 401 8.29 6.59 -36.95
N VAL A 402 6.97 6.52 -37.14
CA VAL A 402 6.31 5.51 -37.97
C VAL A 402 5.55 6.18 -39.11
N ALA A 403 5.54 5.58 -40.29
CA ALA A 403 4.64 5.98 -41.36
C ALA A 403 3.20 5.60 -40.97
N LEU A 404 2.23 6.46 -41.27
CA LEU A 404 0.82 6.23 -40.96
C LEU A 404 0.02 6.00 -42.25
N ASP A 405 -0.81 4.97 -42.21
CA ASP A 405 -1.74 4.62 -43.27
C ASP A 405 -3.02 4.00 -42.70
N LYS A 406 -3.99 3.73 -43.57
CA LYS A 406 -5.29 3.17 -43.17
C LYS A 406 -5.20 1.79 -42.52
N THR A 407 -4.14 1.03 -42.80
CA THR A 407 -3.96 -0.32 -42.28
C THR A 407 -3.38 -0.32 -40.87
N ASN A 408 -2.50 0.64 -40.55
CA ASN A 408 -1.80 0.67 -39.26
C ASN A 408 -2.38 1.68 -38.26
N ILE A 409 -3.20 2.64 -38.71
CA ILE A 409 -3.75 3.67 -37.82
C ILE A 409 -4.59 3.06 -36.69
N GLY A 410 -5.25 1.93 -36.92
CA GLY A 410 -5.98 1.19 -35.88
C GLY A 410 -5.11 0.82 -34.68
N LEU A 411 -3.84 0.47 -34.94
CA LEU A 411 -2.85 0.14 -33.90
C LEU A 411 -2.45 1.40 -33.12
N TYR A 412 -2.14 2.50 -33.80
CA TYR A 412 -1.49 3.65 -33.15
C TYR A 412 -2.45 4.78 -32.73
N LYS A 413 -3.71 4.79 -33.21
CA LYS A 413 -4.69 5.86 -32.95
C LYS A 413 -4.86 6.16 -31.46
N ARG A 414 -4.94 5.14 -30.60
CA ARG A 414 -5.09 5.35 -29.15
C ARG A 414 -3.83 5.94 -28.52
N ALA A 415 -2.64 5.50 -28.96
CA ALA A 415 -1.38 6.03 -28.47
C ALA A 415 -1.22 7.52 -28.81
N ILE A 416 -1.43 7.85 -30.08
CA ILE A 416 -1.35 9.23 -30.58
C ILE A 416 -2.45 10.10 -29.95
N GLY A 417 -3.67 9.58 -29.87
CA GLY A 417 -4.84 10.33 -29.46
C GLY A 417 -4.98 10.48 -27.95
N GLU A 418 -5.27 9.36 -27.29
CA GLU A 418 -5.64 9.35 -25.87
C GLU A 418 -4.44 9.48 -24.93
N TYR A 419 -3.29 8.92 -25.29
CA TYR A 419 -2.12 8.90 -24.40
C TYR A 419 -1.19 10.10 -24.62
N GLU A 420 -1.04 10.57 -25.85
CA GLU A 420 -0.19 11.74 -26.16
C GLU A 420 -0.97 13.05 -26.40
N GLY A 421 -2.30 13.00 -26.25
CA GLY A 421 -3.18 14.17 -26.21
C GLY A 421 -3.42 14.84 -27.56
N ASN A 422 -3.26 14.14 -28.68
CA ASN A 422 -3.53 14.70 -30.00
C ASN A 422 -4.97 14.39 -30.47
N LYS A 423 -5.53 15.23 -31.32
CA LYS A 423 -6.80 14.95 -32.01
C LYS A 423 -6.51 14.12 -33.25
N VAL A 424 -6.99 12.88 -33.32
CA VAL A 424 -6.78 11.98 -34.47
C VAL A 424 -8.10 11.71 -35.18
N VAL A 425 -8.18 12.11 -36.46
CA VAL A 425 -9.38 11.94 -37.29
C VAL A 425 -8.99 11.26 -38.61
N THR A 426 -9.74 10.24 -39.01
CA THR A 426 -9.55 9.52 -40.27
C THR A 426 -10.71 9.85 -41.22
N ARG A 427 -10.41 10.30 -42.45
CA ARG A 427 -11.39 10.62 -43.50
C ARG A 427 -11.04 9.86 -44.77
N GLY A 428 -11.71 8.72 -44.99
CA GLY A 428 -11.28 7.78 -46.02
C GLY A 428 -9.86 7.29 -45.74
N ASP A 429 -8.97 7.50 -46.71
CA ASP A 429 -7.55 7.10 -46.61
C ASP A 429 -6.66 8.19 -45.97
N GLU A 430 -7.21 9.37 -45.70
CA GLU A 430 -6.47 10.48 -45.11
C GLU A 430 -6.52 10.47 -43.57
N ILE A 431 -5.37 10.69 -42.95
CA ILE A 431 -5.21 10.76 -41.49
C ILE A 431 -4.86 12.19 -41.11
N TYR A 432 -5.63 12.75 -40.18
CA TYR A 432 -5.44 14.09 -39.66
C TYR A 432 -5.04 14.01 -38.19
N ILE A 433 -3.94 14.67 -37.83
CA ILE A 433 -3.47 14.84 -36.46
C ILE A 433 -3.48 16.33 -36.13
N ASN A 434 -4.26 16.74 -35.13
CA ASN A 434 -4.48 18.13 -34.76
C ASN A 434 -4.89 18.99 -35.97
N ASP A 435 -5.86 18.48 -36.73
CA ASP A 435 -6.46 19.11 -37.92
C ASP A 435 -5.48 19.33 -39.09
N LYS A 436 -4.30 18.68 -39.07
CA LYS A 436 -3.32 18.68 -40.17
C LYS A 436 -3.18 17.28 -40.77
N LEU A 437 -3.10 17.21 -42.10
CA LEU A 437 -2.82 15.96 -42.81
C LEU A 437 -1.48 15.39 -42.34
N ALA A 438 -1.46 14.12 -41.96
CA ALA A 438 -0.31 13.44 -41.40
C ALA A 438 -0.07 12.09 -42.09
N THR A 439 1.12 11.90 -42.63
CA THR A 439 1.60 10.64 -43.23
C THR A 439 2.58 9.89 -42.34
N SER A 440 2.94 10.48 -41.20
CA SER A 440 3.81 9.88 -40.20
C SER A 440 3.55 10.46 -38.83
N TYR A 441 4.05 9.79 -37.79
CA TYR A 441 3.98 10.27 -36.42
C TYR A 441 5.24 9.90 -35.64
N THR A 442 5.70 10.83 -34.79
CA THR A 442 6.83 10.61 -33.88
C THR A 442 6.32 10.52 -32.45
N PHE A 443 6.56 9.39 -31.79
CA PHE A 443 6.06 9.13 -30.44
C PHE A 443 6.81 9.97 -29.40
N LYS A 444 6.07 10.52 -28.43
CA LYS A 444 6.60 11.38 -27.36
C LYS A 444 7.01 10.59 -26.12
N GLN A 445 6.55 9.35 -25.98
CA GLN A 445 6.87 8.50 -24.84
C GLN A 445 7.06 7.03 -25.21
N ASP A 446 7.61 6.27 -24.27
CA ASP A 446 7.82 4.83 -24.39
C ASP A 446 6.54 4.04 -24.09
N TYR A 447 6.40 2.90 -24.76
CA TYR A 447 5.27 2.00 -24.63
C TYR A 447 5.71 0.57 -24.34
N TYR A 448 4.83 -0.16 -23.65
CA TYR A 448 5.10 -1.51 -23.18
C TYR A 448 3.94 -2.44 -23.50
N TRP A 449 4.26 -3.73 -23.61
CA TRP A 449 3.26 -4.79 -23.74
C TRP A 449 3.24 -5.66 -22.49
N MET A 450 2.13 -5.58 -21.76
CA MET A 450 1.92 -6.27 -20.50
C MET A 450 1.02 -7.49 -20.69
N MET A 451 1.44 -8.68 -20.25
CA MET A 451 0.69 -9.93 -20.33
C MET A 451 0.67 -10.69 -18.99
N GLY A 452 -0.40 -11.45 -18.77
CA GLY A 452 -0.47 -12.40 -17.65
C GLY A 452 0.36 -13.64 -17.93
N ASP A 453 0.84 -14.29 -16.86
CA ASP A 453 1.46 -15.61 -16.98
C ASP A 453 0.39 -16.70 -17.15
N ASN A 454 -0.81 -16.43 -16.65
CA ASN A 454 -2.01 -17.21 -16.92
C ASN A 454 -2.64 -16.77 -18.25
N ARG A 455 -2.17 -17.35 -19.36
CA ARG A 455 -2.37 -16.81 -20.72
C ARG A 455 -3.82 -16.80 -21.17
N ASN A 456 -4.62 -17.78 -20.79
CA ASN A 456 -6.02 -17.84 -21.18
C ASN A 456 -6.96 -17.26 -20.11
N ASN A 457 -6.48 -16.99 -18.89
CA ASN A 457 -7.23 -16.37 -17.80
C ASN A 457 -6.63 -15.01 -17.40
N SER A 458 -6.38 -14.15 -18.39
CA SER A 458 -5.81 -12.82 -18.18
C SER A 458 -6.38 -11.82 -19.17
N ILE A 459 -7.10 -10.82 -18.65
CA ILE A 459 -7.38 -9.60 -19.41
C ILE A 459 -6.09 -8.76 -19.34
N ASP A 460 -5.42 -8.60 -20.47
CA ASP A 460 -4.14 -7.91 -20.60
C ASP A 460 -4.01 -7.10 -21.91
N SER A 461 -2.80 -6.71 -22.31
CA SER A 461 -2.57 -5.82 -23.47
C SER A 461 -3.11 -6.37 -24.78
N ARG A 462 -3.33 -7.69 -24.89
CA ARG A 462 -4.05 -8.29 -26.03
C ARG A 462 -5.46 -7.71 -26.20
N TYR A 463 -6.08 -7.20 -25.14
CA TYR A 463 -7.42 -6.62 -25.21
C TYR A 463 -7.42 -5.09 -25.29
N TRP A 464 -6.52 -4.38 -24.61
CA TRP A 464 -6.54 -2.90 -24.58
C TRP A 464 -5.42 -2.21 -25.36
N GLY A 465 -4.42 -2.95 -25.82
CA GLY A 465 -3.25 -2.43 -26.52
C GLY A 465 -2.14 -1.97 -25.58
N PHE A 466 -1.39 -0.96 -26.01
CA PHE A 466 -0.17 -0.51 -25.33
C PHE A 466 -0.41 0.06 -23.93
N VAL A 467 0.58 -0.13 -23.05
CA VAL A 467 0.72 0.55 -21.76
C VAL A 467 1.76 1.66 -21.89
N PRO A 468 1.39 2.95 -21.77
CA PRO A 468 2.37 4.03 -21.86
C PRO A 468 3.21 4.15 -20.59
N TYR A 469 4.39 4.75 -20.72
CA TYR A 469 5.32 4.95 -19.62
C TYR A 469 4.72 5.74 -18.44
N ASP A 470 3.86 6.73 -18.70
CA ASP A 470 3.16 7.51 -17.68
C ASP A 470 2.18 6.69 -16.79
N HIS A 471 1.72 5.52 -17.28
CA HIS A 471 0.88 4.58 -16.52
C HIS A 471 1.69 3.61 -15.66
N ILE A 472 3.00 3.48 -15.89
CA ILE A 472 3.87 2.62 -15.07
C ILE A 472 3.87 3.15 -13.63
N PHE A 473 3.55 2.28 -12.67
CA PHE A 473 3.45 2.65 -11.27
C PHE A 473 4.70 2.27 -10.48
N GLY A 474 5.21 1.04 -10.65
CA GLY A 474 6.39 0.56 -9.94
C GLY A 474 6.63 -0.94 -10.07
N LYS A 475 7.69 -1.41 -9.42
CA LYS A 475 8.14 -2.81 -9.42
C LYS A 475 7.71 -3.51 -8.13
N PRO A 476 6.95 -4.61 -8.18
CA PRO A 476 6.77 -5.46 -7.01
C PRO A 476 8.12 -6.09 -6.64
N VAL A 477 8.61 -5.84 -5.43
CA VAL A 477 9.93 -6.31 -5.00
C VAL A 477 9.84 -7.41 -3.94
N PHE A 478 8.77 -7.41 -3.15
CA PHE A 478 8.70 -8.24 -1.95
C PHE A 478 7.26 -8.66 -1.62
N ILE A 479 7.07 -9.91 -1.23
CA ILE A 479 5.82 -10.45 -0.67
C ILE A 479 5.98 -10.42 0.84
N TRP A 480 5.32 -9.49 1.52
CA TRP A 480 5.45 -9.35 2.98
C TRP A 480 4.44 -10.21 3.75
N MET A 481 3.36 -10.63 3.10
CA MET A 481 2.33 -11.51 3.65
C MET A 481 1.68 -12.33 2.52
N SER A 482 1.19 -13.54 2.80
CA SER A 482 0.43 -14.34 1.84
C SER A 482 -0.64 -15.18 2.57
N ILE A 483 -1.90 -14.99 2.18
CA ILE A 483 -3.07 -15.60 2.83
C ILE A 483 -3.99 -16.20 1.77
N ASP A 484 -4.04 -17.53 1.72
CA ASP A 484 -5.03 -18.25 0.92
C ASP A 484 -6.43 -18.10 1.51
N GLY A 485 -7.45 -18.11 0.65
CA GLY A 485 -8.87 -17.98 1.05
C GLY A 485 -9.29 -16.58 1.49
N LEU A 486 -8.40 -15.57 1.39
CA LEU A 486 -8.70 -14.18 1.73
C LEU A 486 -9.95 -13.64 1.01
N MET A 487 -10.08 -13.97 -0.28
CA MET A 487 -11.19 -13.52 -1.15
C MET A 487 -12.45 -14.38 -1.05
N LYS A 488 -12.42 -15.49 -0.29
CA LYS A 488 -13.54 -16.45 -0.16
C LYS A 488 -14.50 -16.13 0.99
N GLY A 489 -14.34 -14.97 1.64
CA GLY A 489 -15.19 -14.49 2.73
C GLY A 489 -14.94 -15.18 4.09
N GLY A 490 -14.83 -14.39 5.15
CA GLY A 490 -14.70 -14.89 6.54
C GLY A 490 -13.29 -15.36 6.93
N ILE A 491 -12.87 -14.95 8.14
CA ILE A 491 -11.52 -15.26 8.69
C ILE A 491 -11.26 -16.77 8.83
N LYS A 492 -12.32 -17.61 8.92
CA LYS A 492 -12.20 -19.06 9.03
C LYS A 492 -11.58 -19.73 7.79
N ASN A 493 -11.63 -19.07 6.64
CA ASN A 493 -11.09 -19.57 5.38
C ASN A 493 -9.62 -19.18 5.18
N TRP A 494 -9.05 -18.37 6.06
CA TRP A 494 -7.70 -17.85 5.91
C TRP A 494 -6.65 -18.90 6.25
N LYS A 495 -5.77 -19.21 5.30
CA LYS A 495 -4.60 -20.07 5.51
C LYS A 495 -3.33 -19.33 5.13
N PHE A 496 -2.45 -19.12 6.10
CA PHE A 496 -1.17 -18.44 5.87
C PHE A 496 -0.22 -19.33 5.07
N ARG A 497 0.34 -18.80 3.97
CA ARG A 497 1.35 -19.48 3.14
C ARG A 497 2.76 -19.11 3.63
N TRP A 498 3.22 -19.76 4.69
CA TRP A 498 4.46 -19.40 5.41
C TRP A 498 5.72 -19.44 4.53
N ASP A 499 5.75 -20.30 3.51
CA ASP A 499 6.82 -20.41 2.53
C ASP A 499 6.94 -19.17 1.62
N ARG A 500 5.84 -18.39 1.48
CA ARG A 500 5.78 -17.16 0.67
C ARG A 500 5.92 -15.89 1.49
N ILE A 501 5.65 -15.93 2.79
CA ILE A 501 5.80 -14.77 3.68
C ILE A 501 7.27 -14.33 3.71
N PHE A 502 7.51 -13.04 3.50
CA PHE A 502 8.84 -12.43 3.43
C PHE A 502 9.72 -13.01 2.31
N THR A 503 9.20 -13.12 1.09
CA THR A 503 9.94 -13.58 -0.09
C THR A 503 10.13 -12.47 -1.12
N THR A 504 11.18 -12.55 -1.94
CA THR A 504 11.34 -11.64 -3.09
C THR A 504 10.44 -12.07 -4.25
N VAL A 505 9.87 -11.10 -4.95
CA VAL A 505 9.02 -11.37 -6.13
C VAL A 505 9.88 -11.86 -7.30
N SER A 506 10.94 -11.13 -7.60
CA SER A 506 11.89 -11.47 -8.67
C SER A 506 13.17 -12.09 -8.09
N GLY A 507 13.86 -12.90 -8.89
CA GLY A 507 15.16 -13.47 -8.54
C GLY A 507 15.48 -14.76 -9.31
N SER A 508 16.75 -15.17 -9.27
CA SER A 508 17.18 -16.47 -9.78
C SER A 508 16.85 -17.59 -8.77
N GLY A 509 16.60 -18.79 -9.28
CA GLY A 509 16.32 -19.98 -8.45
C GLY A 509 14.98 -19.97 -7.72
N LYS A 510 14.83 -20.88 -6.74
CA LYS A 510 13.60 -21.04 -5.94
C LYS A 510 13.41 -19.85 -4.99
N SER A 511 12.16 -19.46 -4.76
CA SER A 511 11.83 -18.47 -3.73
C SER A 511 12.23 -18.97 -2.34
N THR A 512 12.86 -18.12 -1.54
CA THR A 512 13.26 -18.44 -0.15
C THR A 512 12.66 -17.41 0.79
N SER A 513 11.99 -17.87 1.86
CA SER A 513 11.42 -17.01 2.89
C SER A 513 12.52 -16.47 3.81
N TYR A 514 12.56 -15.15 3.95
CA TYR A 514 13.42 -14.44 4.89
C TYR A 514 12.73 -14.20 6.24
N PHE A 515 11.53 -14.77 6.48
CA PHE A 515 10.77 -14.53 7.71
C PHE A 515 11.53 -14.99 8.96
N ILE A 516 12.04 -16.23 8.95
CA ILE A 516 12.79 -16.79 10.08
C ILE A 516 14.12 -16.04 10.29
N PRO A 517 14.96 -15.80 9.26
CA PRO A 517 16.15 -14.94 9.39
C PRO A 517 15.82 -13.55 9.96
N PHE A 518 14.72 -12.94 9.54
CA PHE A 518 14.27 -11.64 10.03
C PHE A 518 13.90 -11.68 11.52
N LEU A 519 13.15 -12.69 11.98
CA LEU A 519 12.83 -12.85 13.40
C LEU A 519 14.08 -13.08 14.25
N PHE A 520 15.04 -13.85 13.74
CA PHE A 520 16.33 -14.04 14.41
C PHE A 520 17.11 -12.73 14.51
N LEU A 521 17.15 -11.92 13.44
CA LEU A 521 17.76 -10.59 13.46
C LEU A 521 17.10 -9.68 14.50
N LEU A 522 15.76 -9.66 14.58
CA LEU A 522 15.04 -8.90 15.60
C LEU A 522 15.38 -9.36 17.02
N LEU A 523 15.49 -10.68 17.23
CA LEU A 523 15.90 -11.24 18.51
C LEU A 523 17.33 -10.80 18.88
N VAL A 524 18.27 -10.86 17.95
CA VAL A 524 19.65 -10.38 18.14
C VAL A 524 19.67 -8.89 18.48
N ILE A 525 18.97 -8.05 17.71
CA ILE A 525 18.86 -6.61 17.96
C ILE A 525 18.27 -6.35 19.36
N TYR A 526 17.24 -7.09 19.75
CA TYR A 526 16.64 -6.98 21.08
C TYR A 526 17.64 -7.36 22.19
N LEU A 527 18.35 -8.48 22.05
CA LEU A 527 19.34 -8.94 23.02
C LEU A 527 20.53 -7.98 23.14
N VAL A 528 21.04 -7.47 22.01
CA VAL A 528 22.11 -6.45 21.99
C VAL A 528 21.64 -5.16 22.67
N ASN A 529 20.44 -4.67 22.35
CA ASN A 529 19.88 -3.49 22.99
C ASN A 529 19.68 -3.68 24.50
N LYS A 530 19.26 -4.88 24.92
CA LYS A 530 19.13 -5.24 26.34
C LYS A 530 20.49 -5.23 27.04
N TRP A 531 21.52 -5.81 26.41
CA TRP A 531 22.89 -5.81 26.94
C TRP A 531 23.48 -4.41 27.04
N LEU A 532 23.34 -3.58 25.99
CA LEU A 532 23.80 -2.18 26.00
C LEU A 532 23.09 -1.34 27.07
N LYS A 533 21.80 -1.57 27.30
CA LYS A 533 21.06 -0.89 28.38
C LYS A 533 21.52 -1.34 29.76
N LYS A 534 21.78 -2.63 29.96
CA LYS A 534 22.32 -3.15 31.21
C LYS A 534 23.66 -2.49 31.54
N LYS A 535 24.58 -2.40 30.55
CA LYS A 535 25.88 -1.73 30.72
C LYS A 535 25.73 -0.24 31.11
N LYS A 536 24.76 0.47 30.52
CA LYS A 536 24.45 1.87 30.89
C LYS A 536 23.77 2.02 32.26
N LEU A 537 23.04 1.01 32.73
CA LEU A 537 22.43 1.01 34.07
C LEU A 537 23.51 0.73 35.13
N ASP A 538 24.39 -0.25 34.88
CA ASP A 538 25.54 -0.56 35.72
C ASP A 538 26.51 0.64 35.86
N GLU A 539 26.57 1.54 34.85
CA GLU A 539 27.33 2.81 34.90
C GLU A 539 26.59 3.95 35.63
N ASN A 540 25.25 3.95 35.69
CA ASN A 540 24.44 5.00 36.32
C ASN A 540 23.98 4.66 37.76
N GLU A 541 24.10 3.40 38.20
CA GLU A 541 23.78 2.95 39.57
C GLU A 541 24.77 3.44 40.65
N LYS A 542 25.72 4.30 40.30
CA LYS A 542 26.62 4.96 41.28
C LYS A 542 26.06 6.23 41.91
N ILE A 543 24.86 6.71 41.56
CA ILE A 543 24.33 7.96 42.13
C ILE A 543 22.81 7.90 42.40
N SER A 544 22.49 8.12 43.68
CA SER A 544 21.22 8.57 44.29
C SER A 544 20.15 7.54 44.68
N GLY A 545 19.65 7.73 45.90
CA GLY A 545 18.63 6.93 46.57
C GLY A 545 17.22 7.56 46.61
N THR A 546 16.26 6.65 46.77
CA THR A 546 14.98 6.74 47.50
C THR A 546 14.10 7.99 47.33
N THR A 547 13.38 8.01 46.20
CA THR A 547 11.95 8.39 46.15
C THR A 547 11.24 7.47 45.15
N ALA A 548 10.05 6.93 45.51
CA ALA A 548 9.35 5.96 44.67
C ALA A 548 8.91 6.59 43.33
N VAL A 549 9.56 6.22 42.23
CA VAL A 549 9.28 6.75 40.89
C VAL A 549 8.12 6.00 40.24
N TYR A 550 7.02 6.69 39.92
CA TYR A 550 5.89 6.10 39.19
C TYR A 550 6.28 5.65 37.76
N ALA A 551 5.80 4.47 37.37
CA ALA A 551 6.08 3.88 36.07
C ALA A 551 5.53 4.74 34.91
N SER A 552 6.36 4.98 33.89
CA SER A 552 5.93 5.71 32.70
C SER A 552 5.04 4.85 31.80
N ILE A 553 4.33 5.49 30.85
CA ILE A 553 3.54 4.75 29.84
C ILE A 553 4.43 3.79 29.04
N ASN A 554 5.66 4.21 28.73
CA ASN A 554 6.62 3.39 27.98
C ASN A 554 7.01 2.12 28.75
N ASP A 555 7.17 2.20 30.07
CA ASP A 555 7.54 1.04 30.89
C ASP A 555 6.39 0.03 30.97
N ARG A 556 5.15 0.53 31.03
CA ARG A 556 3.96 -0.32 31.01
C ARG A 556 3.69 -0.93 29.63
N VAL A 557 3.93 -0.19 28.55
CA VAL A 557 3.83 -0.72 27.17
C VAL A 557 4.85 -1.85 26.96
N LYS A 558 6.10 -1.67 27.42
CA LYS A 558 7.09 -2.75 27.39
C LYS A 558 6.61 -3.99 28.14
N ALA A 559 6.06 -3.82 29.35
CA ALA A 559 5.54 -4.93 30.14
C ALA A 559 4.42 -5.68 29.40
N VAL A 560 3.46 -4.95 28.82
CA VAL A 560 2.34 -5.54 28.05
C VAL A 560 2.83 -6.31 26.82
N LEU A 561 3.84 -5.80 26.10
CA LEU A 561 4.41 -6.49 24.95
C LEU A 561 5.12 -7.79 25.35
N ILE A 562 5.88 -7.77 26.45
CA ILE A 562 6.56 -8.95 26.98
C ILE A 562 5.55 -9.99 27.46
N ASP A 563 4.52 -9.57 28.20
CA ASP A 563 3.45 -10.47 28.65
C ASP A 563 2.71 -11.10 27.47
N SER A 564 2.46 -10.33 26.40
CA SER A 564 1.85 -10.85 25.17
C SER A 564 2.72 -11.93 24.52
N LEU A 565 4.04 -11.73 24.48
CA LEU A 565 4.98 -12.73 23.96
C LEU A 565 5.03 -13.98 24.85
N ILE A 566 5.01 -13.81 26.17
CA ILE A 566 5.00 -14.92 27.13
C ILE A 566 3.72 -15.74 27.00
N LEU A 567 2.57 -15.08 26.85
CA LEU A 567 1.32 -15.76 26.57
C LEU A 567 1.39 -16.54 25.25
N LEU A 568 2.01 -16.00 24.20
CA LEU A 568 2.25 -16.74 22.95
C LEU A 568 3.17 -17.95 23.13
N ILE A 569 4.23 -17.82 23.96
CA ILE A 569 5.12 -18.93 24.28
C ILE A 569 4.39 -20.00 25.08
N PHE A 570 3.59 -19.62 26.08
CA PHE A 570 2.72 -20.56 26.79
C PHE A 570 1.71 -21.19 25.82
N MET A 571 1.18 -20.42 24.87
CA MET A 571 0.30 -20.89 23.80
C MET A 571 0.94 -22.00 22.96
N TYR A 572 2.20 -21.82 22.61
CA TYR A 572 2.94 -22.85 21.89
C TYR A 572 3.28 -24.05 22.78
N ALA A 573 3.82 -23.80 23.98
CA ALA A 573 4.27 -24.84 24.89
C ALA A 573 3.15 -25.79 25.32
N PHE A 574 1.96 -25.27 25.64
CA PHE A 574 0.81 -26.10 25.98
C PHE A 574 0.22 -26.79 24.74
N SER A 575 0.30 -26.20 23.54
CA SER A 575 -0.05 -26.90 22.30
C SER A 575 0.86 -28.12 22.08
N VAL A 576 2.16 -27.95 22.33
CA VAL A 576 3.14 -29.05 22.30
C VAL A 576 2.85 -30.06 23.40
N LEU A 577 2.56 -29.63 24.63
CA LEU A 577 2.20 -30.52 25.74
C LEU A 577 0.95 -31.36 25.41
N PHE A 578 -0.10 -30.74 24.85
CA PHE A 578 -1.29 -31.47 24.43
C PHE A 578 -1.03 -32.45 23.29
N SER A 579 -0.01 -32.21 22.47
CA SER A 579 0.40 -33.19 21.44
C SER A 579 1.06 -34.43 22.06
N PHE A 580 1.75 -34.29 23.19
CA PHE A 580 2.32 -35.42 23.95
C PHE A 580 1.26 -36.21 24.75
N LEU A 581 0.20 -35.55 25.19
CA LEU A 581 -0.88 -36.16 25.98
C LEU A 581 -1.96 -36.89 25.14
N GLY A 582 -1.80 -36.94 23.81
CA GLY A 582 -2.73 -37.65 22.92
C GLY A 582 -4.05 -36.90 22.67
N ASN A 583 -5.15 -37.64 22.48
CA ASN A 583 -6.47 -37.13 22.05
C ASN A 583 -7.18 -36.27 23.13
N VAL A 584 -6.64 -35.08 23.44
CA VAL A 584 -7.33 -34.10 24.28
C VAL A 584 -8.45 -33.41 23.47
N PRO A 585 -9.72 -33.48 23.92
CA PRO A 585 -10.84 -32.80 23.28
C PRO A 585 -10.62 -31.29 23.08
N ASN A 586 -11.10 -30.75 21.95
CA ASN A 586 -10.90 -29.34 21.59
C ASN A 586 -11.52 -28.36 22.61
N ASN A 587 -12.66 -28.70 23.21
CA ASN A 587 -13.27 -27.89 24.27
C ASN A 587 -12.36 -27.79 25.50
N ILE A 588 -11.68 -28.87 25.89
CA ILE A 588 -10.75 -28.85 27.03
C ILE A 588 -9.54 -27.98 26.71
N LYS A 589 -8.98 -28.08 25.50
CA LYS A 589 -7.88 -27.20 25.06
C LYS A 589 -8.28 -25.73 25.13
N VAL A 590 -9.46 -25.38 24.63
CA VAL A 590 -9.99 -24.01 24.66
C VAL A 590 -10.20 -23.52 26.10
N VAL A 591 -10.80 -24.34 26.96
CA VAL A 591 -11.01 -23.98 28.38
C VAL A 591 -9.68 -23.77 29.11
N SER A 592 -8.69 -24.64 28.89
CA SER A 592 -7.34 -24.47 29.45
C SER A 592 -6.70 -23.16 28.99
N TRP A 593 -6.87 -22.78 27.71
CA TRP A 593 -6.37 -21.50 27.20
C TRP A 593 -7.03 -20.30 27.85
N VAL A 594 -8.36 -20.33 27.95
CA VAL A 594 -9.12 -19.26 28.58
C VAL A 594 -8.70 -19.10 30.04
N LEU A 595 -8.49 -20.20 30.77
CA LEU A 595 -8.01 -20.15 32.16
C LEU A 595 -6.60 -19.58 32.27
N ILE A 596 -5.65 -19.99 31.43
CA ILE A 596 -4.28 -19.45 31.43
C ILE A 596 -4.31 -17.95 31.16
N PHE A 597 -5.05 -17.53 30.14
CA PHE A 597 -5.16 -16.11 29.78
C PHE A 597 -5.80 -15.28 30.90
N LEU A 598 -6.89 -15.78 31.50
CA LEU A 598 -7.62 -15.07 32.56
C LEU A 598 -6.86 -15.01 33.89
N LEU A 599 -6.08 -16.05 34.23
CA LEU A 599 -5.45 -16.17 35.55
C LEU A 599 -4.00 -15.71 35.60
N TYR A 600 -3.28 -15.67 34.47
CA TYR A 600 -1.87 -15.31 34.44
C TYR A 600 -1.57 -13.95 35.09
N ASP A 601 -2.23 -12.87 34.63
CA ASP A 601 -1.99 -11.52 35.15
C ASP A 601 -2.49 -11.36 36.60
N PRO A 602 -3.74 -11.77 36.96
CA PRO A 602 -4.23 -11.68 38.34
C PRO A 602 -3.39 -12.45 39.38
N LEU A 603 -3.00 -13.69 39.08
CA LEU A 603 -2.20 -14.51 39.99
C LEU A 603 -0.83 -13.87 40.21
N MET A 604 -0.13 -13.53 39.13
CA MET A 604 1.21 -12.95 39.22
C MET A 604 1.19 -11.58 39.91
N THR A 605 0.18 -10.76 39.62
CA THR A 605 0.05 -9.43 40.23
C THR A 605 -0.27 -9.51 41.72
N ALA A 606 -1.11 -10.47 42.16
CA ALA A 606 -1.45 -10.65 43.56
C ALA A 606 -0.30 -11.24 44.41
N PHE A 607 0.37 -12.28 43.90
CA PHE A 607 1.41 -12.99 44.65
C PHE A 607 2.79 -12.33 44.53
N ASN A 608 3.16 -11.87 43.33
CA ASN A 608 4.53 -11.40 43.04
C ASN A 608 4.61 -9.87 42.85
N GLY A 609 3.50 -9.15 43.02
CA GLY A 609 3.44 -7.71 42.81
C GLY A 609 3.62 -7.32 41.34
N GLY A 610 3.41 -8.23 40.39
CA GLY A 610 3.44 -7.95 38.95
C GLY A 610 3.66 -9.19 38.09
N THR A 611 3.32 -9.09 36.81
CA THR A 611 3.60 -10.13 35.80
C THR A 611 5.08 -10.24 35.47
N ILE A 612 5.44 -11.22 34.63
CA ILE A 612 6.81 -11.36 34.15
C ILE A 612 7.20 -10.14 33.31
N GLY A 613 6.29 -9.61 32.49
CA GLY A 613 6.47 -8.36 31.77
C GLY A 613 6.71 -7.16 32.69
N HIS A 614 5.98 -7.06 33.80
CA HIS A 614 6.24 -6.02 34.81
C HIS A 614 7.65 -6.18 35.40
N SER A 615 8.06 -7.39 35.76
CA SER A 615 9.40 -7.65 36.28
C SER A 615 10.50 -7.31 35.25
N ALA A 616 10.31 -7.68 33.98
CA ALA A 616 11.25 -7.39 32.91
C ALA A 616 11.34 -5.89 32.55
N ALA A 617 10.30 -5.11 32.87
CA ALA A 617 10.26 -3.67 32.73
C ALA A 617 10.68 -2.92 34.02
N ASN A 618 11.16 -3.63 35.05
CA ASN A 618 11.52 -3.09 36.37
C ASN A 618 10.37 -2.30 37.02
N ILE A 619 9.14 -2.80 36.92
CA ILE A 619 7.96 -2.19 37.53
C ILE A 619 7.19 -3.20 38.40
N THR A 620 6.41 -2.69 39.35
CA THR A 620 5.59 -3.49 40.26
C THR A 620 4.27 -2.78 40.58
N VAL A 621 3.21 -3.56 40.75
CA VAL A 621 1.87 -3.12 41.11
C VAL A 621 1.69 -3.25 42.62
N ARG A 622 1.36 -2.13 43.28
CA ARG A 622 1.22 -2.03 44.74
C ARG A 622 -0.09 -1.35 45.11
N ARG A 623 -0.53 -1.47 46.37
CA ARG A 623 -1.70 -0.73 46.87
C ARG A 623 -1.38 0.76 46.96
N SER A 624 -2.31 1.63 46.57
CA SER A 624 -2.13 3.08 46.67
C SER A 624 -1.97 3.55 48.12
N ASN A 625 -2.61 2.85 49.07
CA ASN A 625 -2.64 3.22 50.49
C ASN A 625 -1.48 2.61 51.30
N ASN A 626 -0.78 1.62 50.74
CA ASN A 626 0.38 0.98 51.34
C ASN A 626 1.24 0.34 50.25
N ILE A 627 2.33 1.02 49.88
CA ILE A 627 3.17 0.67 48.73
C ILE A 627 3.97 -0.63 48.95
N ASP A 628 4.14 -1.05 50.21
CA ASP A 628 4.88 -2.29 50.53
C ASP A 628 4.03 -3.56 50.33
N LYS A 629 2.72 -3.41 50.16
CA LYS A 629 1.78 -4.54 50.04
C LYS A 629 1.29 -4.73 48.61
N ASN A 630 1.24 -5.99 48.18
CA ASN A 630 0.59 -6.40 46.93
C ASN A 630 -0.93 -6.23 47.03
N ILE A 631 -1.57 -6.05 45.88
CA ILE A 631 -3.03 -6.04 45.79
C ILE A 631 -3.60 -7.44 46.07
N ALA A 632 -4.79 -7.50 46.69
CA ALA A 632 -5.45 -8.78 46.92
C ALA A 632 -5.92 -9.41 45.60
N PHE A 633 -6.01 -10.75 45.55
CA PHE A 633 -6.40 -11.47 44.33
C PHE A 633 -7.73 -11.02 43.70
N PRO A 634 -8.83 -10.77 44.46
CA PRO A 634 -10.06 -10.23 43.88
C PRO A 634 -9.86 -8.86 43.20
N ASN A 635 -9.05 -8.01 43.80
CA ASN A 635 -8.70 -6.70 43.23
C ASN A 635 -7.79 -6.86 42.00
N ALA A 636 -6.89 -7.84 41.98
CA ALA A 636 -6.08 -8.15 40.80
C ALA A 636 -6.93 -8.67 39.64
N MET A 637 -7.93 -9.50 39.93
CA MET A 637 -8.90 -10.01 38.95
C MET A 637 -9.73 -8.86 38.37
N LEU A 638 -10.32 -8.02 39.22
CA LEU A 638 -11.09 -6.85 38.78
C LEU A 638 -10.24 -5.89 37.94
N ARG A 639 -9.00 -5.64 38.36
CA ARG A 639 -8.03 -4.83 37.62
C ARG A 639 -7.77 -5.40 36.22
N PHE A 640 -7.56 -6.71 36.11
CA PHE A 640 -7.32 -7.38 34.84
C PHE A 640 -8.55 -7.34 33.92
N LEU A 641 -9.75 -7.58 34.45
CA LEU A 641 -11.00 -7.51 33.68
C LEU A 641 -11.23 -6.10 33.13
N LEU A 642 -11.07 -5.06 33.96
CA LEU A 642 -11.17 -3.67 33.53
C LEU A 642 -10.10 -3.29 32.51
N LYS A 643 -8.86 -3.75 32.71
CA LYS A 643 -7.76 -3.57 31.75
C LYS A 643 -8.07 -4.24 30.40
N SER A 644 -8.62 -5.45 30.42
CA SER A 644 -8.96 -6.23 29.22
C SER A 644 -10.15 -5.63 28.47
N LEU A 645 -11.17 -5.16 29.19
CA LEU A 645 -12.37 -4.55 28.61
C LEU A 645 -12.09 -3.16 28.03
N LEU A 646 -11.30 -2.35 28.71
CA LEU A 646 -10.96 -0.99 28.28
C LEU A 646 -9.79 -0.94 27.27
N GLY A 647 -9.00 -2.01 27.17
CA GLY A 647 -7.85 -2.11 26.28
C GLY A 647 -6.91 -0.90 26.38
N TRP A 648 -6.58 -0.31 25.23
CA TRP A 648 -5.69 0.85 25.14
C TRP A 648 -6.23 2.11 25.83
N ILE A 649 -7.55 2.27 25.95
CA ILE A 649 -8.18 3.42 26.62
C ILE A 649 -7.72 3.49 28.09
N SER A 650 -7.57 2.32 28.72
CA SER A 650 -7.07 2.22 30.09
C SER A 650 -5.63 2.71 30.23
N LEU A 651 -4.74 2.36 29.28
CA LEU A 651 -3.35 2.82 29.29
C LEU A 651 -3.23 4.32 29.00
N ILE A 652 -4.06 4.84 28.09
CA ILE A 652 -4.08 6.27 27.72
C ILE A 652 -4.48 7.15 28.90
N SER A 653 -5.35 6.66 29.79
CA SER A 653 -5.80 7.41 30.97
C SER A 653 -4.68 7.83 31.94
N ILE A 654 -3.54 7.15 31.91
CA ILE A 654 -2.35 7.46 32.71
C ILE A 654 -1.86 8.88 32.44
N SER A 655 -1.94 9.32 31.18
CA SER A 655 -1.50 10.64 30.73
C SER A 655 -2.35 11.80 31.28
N PHE A 656 -3.49 11.48 31.91
CA PHE A 656 -4.44 12.43 32.47
C PHE A 656 -4.48 12.42 34.00
N SER A 657 -3.48 11.81 34.66
CA SER A 657 -3.42 11.72 36.12
C SER A 657 -2.04 12.08 36.66
N ASP A 658 -2.01 12.86 37.74
CA ASP A 658 -0.76 13.32 38.36
C ASP A 658 0.07 12.16 38.94
N ASN A 659 -0.60 11.12 39.44
CA ASN A 659 0.03 9.91 39.98
C ASN A 659 0.27 8.82 38.92
N LYS A 660 0.12 9.14 37.62
CA LYS A 660 0.26 8.20 36.49
C LYS A 660 -0.56 6.90 36.68
N THR A 661 -1.77 7.00 37.22
CA THR A 661 -2.68 5.86 37.46
C THR A 661 -3.62 5.64 36.28
N ALA A 662 -3.76 4.39 35.85
CA ALA A 662 -4.76 4.02 34.84
C ALA A 662 -6.16 3.90 35.46
N ILE A 663 -7.21 3.92 34.63
CA ILE A 663 -8.61 3.69 35.08
C ILE A 663 -8.74 2.38 35.87
N HIS A 664 -8.13 1.29 35.37
CA HIS A 664 -8.12 0.01 36.07
C HIS A 664 -7.36 0.05 37.40
N ASP A 665 -6.34 0.91 37.51
CA ASP A 665 -5.58 1.06 38.75
C ASP A 665 -6.40 1.82 39.81
N LYS A 666 -7.07 2.91 39.40
CA LYS A 666 -7.96 3.71 40.25
C LYS A 666 -9.13 2.89 40.79
N ALA A 667 -9.74 2.06 39.95
CA ALA A 667 -10.89 1.23 40.33
C ALA A 667 -10.59 0.25 41.48
N VAL A 668 -9.32 -0.11 41.70
CA VAL A 668 -8.91 -1.08 42.71
C VAL A 668 -7.93 -0.53 43.75
N ASN A 669 -7.76 0.80 43.79
CA ASN A 669 -6.81 1.48 44.68
C ASN A 669 -5.39 0.91 44.58
N SER A 670 -4.87 0.86 43.35
CA SER A 670 -3.51 0.40 43.05
C SER A 670 -2.69 1.46 42.32
N VAL A 671 -1.37 1.31 42.38
CA VAL A 671 -0.39 2.14 41.66
C VAL A 671 0.68 1.23 41.05
N VAL A 672 1.33 1.69 39.99
CA VAL A 672 2.48 1.00 39.40
C VAL A 672 3.73 1.86 39.55
N ILE A 673 4.71 1.34 40.27
CA ILE A 673 5.96 2.00 40.60
C ILE A 673 7.14 1.26 39.97
N LYS A 674 8.27 1.94 39.80
CA LYS A 674 9.53 1.28 39.46
C LYS A 674 10.06 0.50 40.65
N LYS A 675 10.61 -0.69 40.41
CA LYS A 675 11.39 -1.41 41.42
C LYS A 675 12.70 -0.66 41.62
N GLU A 676 13.06 -0.41 42.89
CA GLU A 676 14.41 0.04 43.27
C GLU A 676 15.44 -1.05 42.99
#